data_AF-A0AAN5CLN8-F1
#
_entry.id   AF-A0AAN5CLN8-F1
#
_cell.length_a   1.000
_cell.length_b   1.000
_cell.length_c   1.000
_cell.angle_alpha   90.00
_cell.angle_beta   90.00
_cell.angle_gamma   90.00
#
_symmetry.space_group_name_H-M   'P 1'
#
loop_
_entity.id
_entity.type
_entity.pdbx_description
1 polymer ?
#
loop_
_entity_poly.entity_id
_entity_poly.type
_entity_poly.pdbx_seq_one_letter_code
_entity_poly.pdbx_strand_id
1 'polypeptide(L)'
;MTNRTATRHVFLDTGGMVSVISRSLVEELSLKPHGTQSMTISGIGGEFTGGNVHDVVTVNVVTTKGLHSIQALVMDSVITRSMHLQPLSAEDYTVVKAHCGDVPHFTQSSIVTPDLLISITDTQDLLVDSKITNLPSGYRLTQSILGPMITGKSKLMVHSTPVESILTSLITDAPFEKRVEQFFSLDETAREYGTTETEARLENNHKVDQHFHETVQVIDNQYQVQYYLKPQVTDLPTNFELAYSRLKRNVQSLSKNIDHIEFYNSIINDLLTSGMIEEVESSIPIDHQSHYLAHQSVLRPDKPTTPLRIVYDASAKMKGKPCLNDVIAQDNVIINTDNPSHEMYSVSKSLFQQMHMNLRDYASNNKTFIQSIDESERAPLGDQKLLGIVWNPDSDIPRFTGMSTVNEIHLVAFADASKLAMGTAIYLWTPEKTTLLMSRTRLAPAKSKATIPKLELNALVMAHTLLKFVVDTIRKEFPNNSIHTHTFSDSAITLFWCLQDSNKKNNGIFVANRVKSIHEMASTLSSIHKVTYHNPKYVQTHSNPADHITRGLTSIDMNDPNHMWWQGAPWMKDPPGKWPDDPIPPTAHPPYAQIAEPIQSPLINLKRCSTLNKAVNITGFVLRFIQRSLTKSSNSSLKEKYTQFPIMNTRLLTALERSRALQTLIRNHQSCHIHTHDVWIKNNIISQDETEIWRANSRLDHADIPAETKSPILIPTNKDSTLARLIISHTHVTMFHAGTENVLNQLKNHYWIPRSRQLVKSEVRSCIPCRKTNNLPYAYTSTPPLPTDRVTISRPFQSTGIDFIGPFNAHDNAKIHHDDKEYLPPGEENMSRTAAICQLTRTINLVNSFWSKWHTQYLITLRDSKKDPDSLHVYRSSQIIPKQGAIVLIIDESGNTPRSSWHMGKIISVSGSEATLKSHSGRTIQRPINLLIPLEL
;
A
#
# COMPACT_ATOMS: atom_id res chain seq x y z
N MET A 1 -48.00 -17.41 -41.94
CA MET A 1 -46.92 -16.66 -41.26
C MET A 1 -45.82 -16.45 -42.28
N THR A 2 -45.54 -15.20 -42.65
CA THR A 2 -44.46 -14.87 -43.58
C THR A 2 -43.12 -15.08 -42.87
N ASN A 3 -42.38 -16.14 -43.18
CA ASN A 3 -41.00 -16.31 -42.71
C ASN A 3 -40.15 -15.21 -43.34
N ARG A 4 -39.91 -14.13 -42.59
CA ARG A 4 -38.99 -13.07 -42.98
C ARG A 4 -37.56 -13.56 -42.74
N THR A 5 -36.70 -13.38 -43.72
CA THR A 5 -35.28 -13.73 -43.66
C THR A 5 -34.47 -12.47 -43.89
N ALA A 6 -33.48 -12.21 -43.03
CA ALA A 6 -32.55 -11.11 -43.17
C ALA A 6 -31.11 -11.63 -43.17
N THR A 7 -30.25 -11.05 -44.02
CA THR A 7 -28.81 -11.33 -44.04
C THR A 7 -28.11 -10.26 -43.21
N ARG A 8 -27.44 -10.66 -42.13
CA ARG A 8 -26.71 -9.76 -41.23
C ARG A 8 -25.35 -10.34 -40.86
N HIS A 9 -24.45 -9.45 -40.45
CA HIS A 9 -23.21 -9.86 -39.81
C HIS A 9 -23.49 -10.20 -38.35
N VAL A 10 -22.93 -11.31 -37.91
CA VAL A 10 -23.09 -11.85 -36.56
C VAL A 10 -21.72 -11.95 -35.91
N PHE A 11 -21.63 -11.69 -34.63
CA PHE A 11 -20.39 -11.79 -33.87
C PHE A 11 -20.46 -12.95 -32.88
N LEU A 12 -19.42 -13.77 -32.84
CA LEU A 12 -19.30 -14.85 -31.87
C LEU A 12 -18.55 -14.32 -30.65
N ASP A 13 -19.27 -14.13 -29.54
CA ASP A 13 -18.74 -13.58 -28.31
C ASP A 13 -18.29 -14.71 -27.37
N THR A 14 -16.97 -14.92 -27.29
CA THR A 14 -16.39 -15.93 -26.41
C THR A 14 -16.39 -15.53 -24.93
N GLY A 15 -16.75 -14.29 -24.60
CA GLY A 15 -16.86 -13.78 -23.23
C GLY A 15 -18.29 -13.70 -22.69
N GLY A 16 -19.28 -13.66 -23.59
CA GLY A 16 -20.70 -13.53 -23.23
C GLY A 16 -21.32 -14.87 -22.82
N MET A 17 -22.02 -14.90 -21.68
CA MET A 17 -22.77 -16.09 -21.22
C MET A 17 -24.16 -16.22 -21.87
N VAL A 18 -24.67 -15.14 -22.47
CA VAL A 18 -26.01 -15.05 -23.07
C VAL A 18 -25.94 -14.33 -24.42
N SER A 19 -26.72 -14.78 -25.40
CA SER A 19 -26.78 -14.19 -26.74
C SER A 19 -27.62 -12.91 -26.71
N VAL A 20 -27.28 -11.93 -27.55
CA VAL A 20 -27.89 -10.59 -27.52
C VAL A 20 -28.24 -10.14 -28.93
N ILE A 21 -29.44 -9.61 -29.13
CA ILE A 21 -29.97 -9.17 -30.42
C ILE A 21 -30.48 -7.73 -30.36
N SER A 22 -30.29 -6.96 -31.42
CA SER A 22 -30.74 -5.56 -31.48
C SER A 22 -32.25 -5.49 -31.69
N ARG A 23 -32.92 -4.51 -31.06
CA ARG A 23 -34.36 -4.30 -31.25
C ARG A 23 -34.72 -4.05 -32.73
N SER A 24 -33.85 -3.38 -33.48
CA SER A 24 -34.02 -3.18 -34.93
C SER A 24 -34.12 -4.49 -35.71
N LEU A 25 -33.28 -5.48 -35.40
CA LEU A 25 -33.30 -6.79 -36.07
C LEU A 25 -34.52 -7.63 -35.65
N VAL A 26 -34.94 -7.51 -34.39
CA VAL A 26 -36.17 -8.14 -33.87
C VAL A 26 -37.40 -7.66 -34.63
N GLU A 27 -37.52 -6.35 -34.85
CA GLU A 27 -38.61 -5.73 -35.59
C GLU A 27 -38.62 -6.13 -37.06
N GLU A 28 -37.45 -6.13 -37.71
CA GLU A 28 -37.29 -6.54 -39.11
C GLU A 28 -37.73 -7.99 -39.35
N LEU A 29 -37.25 -8.90 -38.49
CA LEU A 29 -37.62 -10.32 -38.52
C LEU A 29 -39.03 -10.59 -37.97
N SER A 30 -39.67 -9.57 -37.36
CA SER A 30 -40.98 -9.68 -36.73
C SER A 30 -41.06 -10.78 -35.67
N LEU A 31 -39.99 -10.90 -34.86
CA LEU A 31 -39.93 -11.86 -33.76
C LEU A 31 -40.79 -11.36 -32.59
N LYS A 32 -41.57 -12.26 -31.99
CA LYS A 32 -42.37 -11.94 -30.80
C LYS A 32 -41.60 -12.34 -29.54
N PRO A 33 -41.43 -11.43 -28.56
CA PRO A 33 -40.96 -11.79 -27.23
C PRO A 33 -41.83 -12.88 -26.62
N HIS A 34 -41.20 -13.89 -26.02
CA HIS A 34 -41.91 -14.98 -25.33
C HIS A 34 -41.66 -14.99 -23.81
N GLY A 35 -40.76 -14.13 -23.33
CA GLY A 35 -40.51 -13.91 -21.92
C GLY A 35 -39.67 -12.66 -21.69
N THR A 36 -39.41 -12.35 -20.42
CA THR A 36 -38.50 -11.30 -20.00
C THR A 36 -37.50 -11.84 -18.98
N GLN A 37 -36.29 -11.29 -18.96
CA GLN A 37 -35.23 -11.72 -18.06
C GLN A 37 -34.53 -10.50 -17.45
N SER A 38 -34.44 -10.45 -16.12
CA SER A 38 -33.63 -9.46 -15.42
C SER A 38 -32.16 -9.90 -15.45
N MET A 39 -31.30 -9.05 -16.02
CA MET A 39 -29.87 -9.35 -16.13
C MET A 39 -29.05 -8.07 -16.13
N THR A 40 -27.90 -8.10 -15.45
CA THR A 40 -26.89 -7.05 -15.52
C THR A 40 -25.86 -7.44 -16.57
N ILE A 41 -25.71 -6.62 -17.62
CA ILE A 41 -24.72 -6.84 -18.67
C ILE A 41 -23.51 -5.94 -18.39
N SER A 42 -22.35 -6.56 -18.17
CA SER A 42 -21.06 -5.88 -17.91
C SER A 42 -20.01 -6.24 -18.95
N GLY A 43 -19.38 -5.24 -19.56
CA GLY A 43 -18.31 -5.42 -20.55
C GLY A 43 -16.89 -5.36 -19.97
N ILE A 44 -15.88 -5.49 -20.85
CA ILE A 44 -14.46 -5.32 -20.48
C ILE A 44 -14.23 -3.86 -20.04
N GLY A 45 -13.91 -3.67 -18.75
CA GLY A 45 -13.73 -2.34 -18.15
C GLY A 45 -14.74 -1.99 -17.04
N GLY A 46 -15.68 -2.89 -16.74
CA GLY A 46 -16.56 -2.76 -15.57
C GLY A 46 -17.68 -1.72 -15.72
N GLU A 47 -18.01 -1.32 -16.95
CA GLU A 47 -19.20 -0.49 -17.18
C GLU A 47 -20.44 -1.39 -17.12
N PHE A 48 -21.37 -1.03 -16.23
CA PHE A 48 -22.63 -1.73 -16.02
C PHE A 48 -23.74 -1.01 -16.80
N THR A 49 -24.54 -1.78 -17.52
CA THR A 49 -25.93 -1.36 -17.75
C THR A 49 -26.69 -1.67 -16.46
N GLY A 50 -27.40 -0.68 -15.89
CA GLY A 50 -28.20 -0.88 -14.68
C GLY A 50 -29.10 -2.10 -14.80
N GLY A 51 -29.50 -2.71 -13.67
CA GLY A 51 -30.30 -3.94 -13.64
C GLY A 51 -31.60 -3.79 -14.44
N ASN A 52 -31.55 -4.17 -15.71
CA ASN A 52 -32.63 -3.97 -16.67
C ASN A 52 -33.34 -5.30 -16.91
N VAL A 53 -34.64 -5.20 -17.14
CA VAL A 53 -35.47 -6.32 -17.60
C VAL A 53 -35.44 -6.30 -19.12
N HIS A 54 -34.95 -7.37 -19.74
CA HIS A 54 -34.81 -7.49 -21.19
C HIS A 54 -35.86 -8.45 -21.74
N ASP A 55 -36.40 -8.14 -22.93
CA ASP A 55 -37.24 -9.09 -23.67
C ASP A 55 -36.37 -10.27 -24.14
N VAL A 56 -36.95 -11.48 -24.16
CA VAL A 56 -36.31 -12.70 -24.67
C VAL A 56 -37.00 -13.12 -25.95
N VAL A 57 -36.23 -13.31 -27.02
CA VAL A 57 -36.72 -13.79 -28.32
C VAL A 57 -35.95 -15.03 -28.78
N THR A 58 -36.54 -15.79 -29.68
CA THR A 58 -35.85 -16.91 -30.36
C THR A 58 -35.60 -16.54 -31.81
N VAL A 59 -34.32 -16.52 -32.22
CA VAL A 59 -33.89 -16.24 -33.59
C VAL A 59 -33.36 -17.52 -34.24
N ASN A 60 -33.73 -17.78 -35.49
CA ASN A 60 -33.26 -18.95 -36.24
C ASN A 60 -32.14 -18.55 -37.20
N VAL A 61 -30.95 -19.10 -37.00
CA VAL A 61 -29.79 -18.92 -37.88
C VAL A 61 -29.79 -20.03 -38.93
N VAL A 62 -29.60 -19.66 -40.19
CA VAL A 62 -29.47 -20.63 -41.30
C VAL A 62 -28.05 -21.20 -41.29
N THR A 63 -27.94 -22.51 -41.13
CA THR A 63 -26.66 -23.24 -41.16
C THR A 63 -26.64 -24.24 -42.32
N THR A 64 -25.46 -24.78 -42.64
CA THR A 64 -25.30 -25.85 -43.64
C THR A 64 -26.00 -27.15 -43.25
N LYS A 65 -26.40 -27.31 -41.97
CA LYS A 65 -27.14 -28.47 -41.45
C LYS A 65 -28.64 -28.18 -41.21
N GLY A 66 -29.14 -27.00 -41.59
CA GLY A 66 -30.52 -26.57 -41.36
C GLY A 66 -30.63 -25.35 -40.44
N LEU A 67 -31.82 -25.09 -39.90
CA LEU A 67 -32.05 -23.97 -38.99
C LEU A 67 -31.55 -24.30 -37.57
N HIS A 68 -30.80 -23.39 -36.97
CA HIS A 68 -30.35 -23.48 -35.58
C HIS A 68 -30.98 -22.34 -34.77
N SER A 69 -31.74 -22.67 -33.73
CA SER A 69 -32.48 -21.70 -32.91
C SER A 69 -31.62 -21.20 -31.76
N ILE A 70 -31.52 -19.89 -31.60
CA ILE A 70 -30.76 -19.22 -30.53
C ILE A 70 -31.74 -18.36 -29.72
N GLN A 71 -31.70 -18.48 -28.40
CA GLN A 71 -32.41 -17.55 -27.51
C GLN A 71 -31.53 -16.33 -27.26
N ALA A 72 -32.07 -15.14 -27.52
CA ALA A 72 -31.32 -13.89 -27.38
C ALA A 72 -32.09 -12.84 -26.57
N LEU A 73 -31.36 -12.08 -25.76
CA LEU A 73 -31.87 -10.90 -25.06
C LEU A 73 -31.95 -9.73 -26.03
N VAL A 74 -33.09 -9.03 -26.02
CA VAL A 74 -33.29 -7.84 -26.83
C VAL A 74 -32.63 -6.63 -26.17
N MET A 75 -31.81 -5.92 -26.94
CA MET A 75 -31.19 -4.67 -26.55
C MET A 75 -31.76 -3.49 -27.32
N ASP A 76 -32.11 -2.45 -26.57
CA ASP A 76 -32.66 -1.19 -27.09
C ASP A 76 -31.56 -0.25 -27.61
N SER A 77 -30.30 -0.59 -27.34
CA SER A 77 -29.12 0.18 -27.69
C SER A 77 -28.20 -0.59 -28.65
N VAL A 78 -27.23 0.11 -29.23
CA VAL A 78 -26.20 -0.47 -30.09
C VAL A 78 -25.40 -1.52 -29.31
N ILE A 79 -25.44 -2.78 -29.76
CA ILE A 79 -24.83 -3.91 -29.03
C ILE A 79 -23.29 -3.88 -29.10
N THR A 80 -22.73 -3.37 -30.21
CA THR A 80 -21.29 -3.15 -30.35
C THR A 80 -20.99 -2.11 -31.45
N ARG A 81 -19.82 -1.46 -31.40
CA ARG A 81 -19.39 -0.49 -32.41
C ARG A 81 -19.06 -1.18 -33.74
N SER A 82 -19.15 -0.43 -34.84
CA SER A 82 -18.75 -0.91 -36.16
C SER A 82 -17.27 -1.30 -36.21
N MET A 83 -16.97 -2.41 -36.87
CA MET A 83 -15.64 -2.98 -37.00
C MET A 83 -15.15 -2.88 -38.45
N HIS A 84 -13.88 -2.58 -38.64
CA HIS A 84 -13.27 -2.49 -39.97
C HIS A 84 -12.53 -3.80 -40.32
N LEU A 85 -13.11 -4.61 -41.19
CA LEU A 85 -12.52 -5.85 -41.70
C LEU A 85 -11.51 -5.55 -42.80
N GLN A 86 -10.28 -6.03 -42.66
CA GLN A 86 -9.23 -5.94 -43.67
C GLN A 86 -9.30 -7.15 -44.64
N PRO A 87 -8.96 -6.97 -45.92
CA PRO A 87 -8.92 -8.08 -46.87
C PRO A 87 -7.80 -9.08 -46.53
N LEU A 88 -8.01 -10.35 -46.86
CA LEU A 88 -6.98 -11.40 -46.77
C LEU A 88 -5.84 -11.13 -47.76
N SER A 89 -4.63 -11.59 -47.40
CA SER A 89 -3.50 -11.58 -48.33
C SER A 89 -3.81 -12.47 -49.53
N ALA A 90 -3.20 -12.18 -50.70
CA ALA A 90 -3.39 -13.00 -51.90
C ALA A 90 -2.97 -14.47 -51.67
N GLU A 91 -1.94 -14.70 -50.86
CA GLU A 91 -1.46 -16.03 -50.48
C GLU A 91 -2.49 -16.77 -49.62
N ASP A 92 -3.04 -16.13 -48.60
CA ASP A 92 -4.08 -16.72 -47.75
C ASP A 92 -5.38 -16.96 -48.53
N TYR A 93 -5.77 -16.01 -49.38
CA TYR A 93 -6.98 -16.13 -50.20
C TYR A 93 -6.87 -17.29 -51.20
N THR A 94 -5.67 -17.59 -51.70
CA THR A 94 -5.44 -18.76 -52.57
C THR A 94 -5.75 -20.07 -51.83
N VAL A 95 -5.37 -20.16 -50.55
CA VAL A 95 -5.67 -21.33 -49.71
C VAL A 95 -7.16 -21.40 -49.39
N VAL A 96 -7.80 -20.27 -49.07
CA VAL A 96 -9.25 -20.21 -48.85
C VAL A 96 -10.01 -20.64 -50.10
N LYS A 97 -9.62 -20.13 -51.27
CA LYS A 97 -10.23 -20.49 -52.57
C LYS A 97 -10.10 -21.97 -52.89
N ALA A 98 -8.97 -22.59 -52.54
CA ALA A 98 -8.77 -24.02 -52.70
C ALA A 98 -9.66 -24.88 -51.79
N HIS A 99 -9.99 -24.41 -50.58
CA HIS A 99 -10.76 -25.18 -49.59
C HIS A 99 -12.27 -24.91 -49.61
N CYS A 100 -12.69 -23.70 -50.00
CA CYS A 100 -14.07 -23.22 -49.85
C CYS A 100 -14.69 -22.68 -51.16
N GLY A 101 -13.94 -22.62 -52.26
CA GLY A 101 -14.37 -21.92 -53.47
C GLY A 101 -14.19 -20.41 -53.36
N ASP A 102 -14.71 -19.66 -54.34
CA ASP A 102 -14.55 -18.20 -54.36
C ASP A 102 -15.46 -17.55 -53.31
N VAL A 103 -14.87 -16.79 -52.38
CA VAL A 103 -15.56 -16.15 -51.25
C VAL A 103 -15.27 -14.64 -51.29
N PRO A 104 -16.02 -13.85 -52.08
CA PRO A 104 -15.63 -12.48 -52.45
C PRO A 104 -15.47 -11.53 -51.25
N HIS A 105 -16.23 -11.76 -50.16
CA HIS A 105 -16.22 -10.89 -48.99
C HIS A 105 -14.91 -10.93 -48.18
N PHE A 106 -14.01 -11.89 -48.43
CA PHE A 106 -12.67 -11.90 -47.83
C PHE A 106 -11.62 -11.12 -48.63
N THR A 107 -11.97 -10.63 -49.83
CA THR A 107 -11.05 -9.87 -50.70
C THR A 107 -11.24 -8.36 -50.63
N GLN A 108 -12.29 -7.90 -49.94
CA GLN A 108 -12.67 -6.48 -49.87
C GLN A 108 -12.64 -5.99 -48.43
N SER A 109 -12.19 -4.75 -48.25
CA SER A 109 -12.32 -4.06 -46.98
C SER A 109 -13.78 -3.72 -46.71
N SER A 110 -14.31 -4.03 -45.52
CA SER A 110 -15.71 -3.76 -45.18
C SER A 110 -15.87 -3.28 -43.74
N ILE A 111 -16.82 -2.37 -43.52
CA ILE A 111 -17.22 -1.93 -42.18
C ILE A 111 -18.45 -2.71 -41.78
N VAL A 112 -18.39 -3.39 -40.64
CA VAL A 112 -19.41 -4.31 -40.16
C VAL A 112 -19.94 -3.88 -38.81
N THR A 113 -21.26 -3.75 -38.70
CA THR A 113 -21.95 -3.50 -37.42
C THR A 113 -22.82 -4.72 -37.10
N PRO A 114 -22.43 -5.57 -36.14
CA PRO A 114 -23.20 -6.76 -35.77
C PRO A 114 -24.50 -6.41 -35.06
N ASP A 115 -25.60 -7.03 -35.49
CA ASP A 115 -26.94 -6.91 -34.88
C ASP A 115 -27.29 -8.13 -34.00
N LEU A 116 -26.40 -9.12 -33.94
CA LEU A 116 -26.53 -10.32 -33.13
C LEU A 116 -25.14 -10.70 -32.58
N LEU A 117 -25.04 -10.79 -31.25
CA LEU A 117 -23.92 -11.39 -30.54
C LEU A 117 -24.35 -12.78 -30.07
N ILE A 118 -23.58 -13.81 -30.43
CA ILE A 118 -23.83 -15.20 -30.04
C ILE A 118 -22.93 -15.53 -28.84
N SER A 119 -23.52 -16.01 -27.76
CA SER A 119 -22.83 -16.39 -26.52
C SER A 119 -21.77 -17.46 -26.71
N ILE A 120 -20.88 -17.64 -25.72
CA ILE A 120 -19.92 -18.75 -25.70
C ILE A 120 -20.63 -20.10 -25.75
N THR A 121 -21.80 -20.21 -25.10
CA THR A 121 -22.58 -21.45 -25.03
C THR A 121 -23.08 -21.85 -26.43
N ASP A 122 -23.76 -20.94 -27.11
CA ASP A 122 -24.27 -21.18 -28.47
C ASP A 122 -23.13 -21.27 -29.50
N THR A 123 -22.05 -20.52 -29.30
CA THR A 123 -20.86 -20.57 -30.17
C THR A 123 -20.19 -21.93 -30.15
N GLN A 124 -20.12 -22.58 -28.98
CA GLN A 124 -19.55 -23.93 -28.86
C GLN A 124 -20.34 -24.92 -29.72
N ASP A 125 -21.67 -24.91 -29.62
CA ASP A 125 -22.57 -25.76 -30.42
C ASP A 125 -22.41 -25.54 -31.93
N LEU A 126 -22.23 -24.29 -32.36
CA LEU A 126 -22.03 -23.93 -33.76
C LEU A 126 -20.64 -24.33 -34.30
N LEU A 127 -19.65 -24.54 -33.43
CA LEU A 127 -18.27 -24.83 -33.81
C LEU A 127 -17.81 -26.28 -33.53
N VAL A 128 -18.64 -27.12 -32.89
CA VAL A 128 -18.28 -28.50 -32.47
C VAL A 128 -17.63 -29.32 -33.59
N ASP A 129 -18.20 -29.28 -34.80
CA ASP A 129 -17.74 -30.08 -35.94
C ASP A 129 -16.82 -29.31 -36.90
N SER A 130 -16.22 -28.21 -36.45
CA SER A 130 -15.48 -27.33 -37.35
C SER A 130 -14.11 -27.90 -37.76
N LYS A 131 -13.81 -27.84 -39.06
CA LYS A 131 -12.49 -28.25 -39.58
C LYS A 131 -11.55 -27.05 -39.66
N ILE A 132 -10.38 -27.16 -39.03
CA ILE A 132 -9.40 -26.07 -38.95
C ILE A 132 -8.24 -26.31 -39.93
N THR A 133 -7.94 -25.30 -40.75
CA THR A 133 -6.80 -25.28 -41.68
C THR A 133 -5.93 -24.05 -41.40
N ASN A 134 -4.61 -24.22 -41.27
CA ASN A 134 -3.70 -23.09 -41.04
C ASN A 134 -3.40 -22.37 -42.35
N LEU A 135 -3.43 -21.04 -42.33
CA LEU A 135 -3.10 -20.16 -43.46
C LEU A 135 -1.63 -19.70 -43.39
N PRO A 136 -1.00 -19.38 -44.54
CA PRO A 136 0.39 -18.93 -44.63
C PRO A 136 0.76 -17.78 -43.69
N SER A 137 -0.12 -16.79 -43.53
CA SER A 137 0.10 -15.65 -42.63
C SER A 137 0.05 -16.00 -41.15
N GLY A 138 -0.45 -17.19 -40.78
CA GLY A 138 -0.63 -17.63 -39.39
C GLY A 138 -2.08 -17.63 -38.91
N TYR A 139 -3.01 -17.04 -39.68
CA TYR A 139 -4.44 -17.19 -39.46
C TYR A 139 -4.90 -18.64 -39.63
N ARG A 140 -6.13 -18.93 -39.20
CA ARG A 140 -6.78 -20.24 -39.29
C ARG A 140 -8.11 -20.11 -40.00
N LEU A 141 -8.29 -20.89 -41.05
CA LEU A 141 -9.58 -21.11 -41.68
C LEU A 141 -10.34 -22.18 -40.90
N THR A 142 -11.43 -21.78 -40.25
CA THR A 142 -12.36 -22.64 -39.52
C THR A 142 -13.60 -22.86 -40.37
N GLN A 143 -13.77 -24.06 -40.90
CA GLN A 143 -14.95 -24.44 -41.66
C GLN A 143 -16.03 -24.94 -40.70
N SER A 144 -16.98 -24.08 -40.35
CA SER A 144 -18.07 -24.38 -39.41
C SER A 144 -19.38 -24.65 -40.14
N ILE A 145 -20.43 -24.99 -39.39
CA ILE A 145 -21.79 -25.10 -39.95
C ILE A 145 -22.38 -23.74 -40.36
N LEU A 146 -21.82 -22.62 -39.89
CA LEU A 146 -22.18 -21.27 -40.34
C LEU A 146 -21.50 -20.91 -41.67
N GLY A 147 -20.53 -21.71 -42.12
CA GLY A 147 -19.68 -21.44 -43.26
C GLY A 147 -18.20 -21.24 -42.88
N PRO A 148 -17.36 -20.87 -43.86
CA PRO A 148 -15.94 -20.65 -43.64
C PRO A 148 -15.69 -19.36 -42.86
N MET A 149 -14.85 -19.45 -41.83
CA MET A 149 -14.51 -18.33 -40.94
C MET A 149 -13.00 -18.20 -40.81
N ILE A 150 -12.49 -16.98 -40.68
CA ILE A 150 -11.07 -16.72 -40.42
C ILE A 150 -10.89 -16.39 -38.95
N THR A 151 -9.98 -17.08 -38.27
CA THR A 151 -9.71 -16.96 -36.83
C THR A 151 -8.21 -16.94 -36.54
N GLY A 152 -7.79 -16.52 -35.33
CA GLY A 152 -6.40 -16.59 -34.89
C GLY A 152 -5.58 -15.32 -35.13
N LYS A 153 -4.25 -15.46 -35.17
CA LYS A 153 -3.29 -14.33 -35.19
C LYS A 153 -2.22 -14.52 -36.25
N SER A 154 -1.80 -13.43 -36.89
CA SER A 154 -0.69 -13.43 -37.85
C SER A 154 0.66 -13.71 -37.17
N LYS A 155 1.57 -14.41 -37.86
CA LYS A 155 2.93 -14.76 -37.40
C LYS A 155 4.00 -13.76 -37.84
N LEU A 156 3.75 -12.91 -38.84
CA LEU A 156 4.73 -11.98 -39.40
C LEU A 156 4.62 -10.60 -38.73
N MET A 157 5.42 -10.36 -37.68
CA MET A 157 5.72 -9.00 -37.21
C MET A 157 7.14 -8.62 -37.63
N VAL A 158 7.26 -7.92 -38.76
CA VAL A 158 8.48 -7.20 -39.14
C VAL A 158 8.15 -5.72 -39.14
N HIS A 159 8.87 -4.98 -38.29
CA HIS A 159 9.04 -3.53 -38.21
C HIS A 159 8.24 -2.63 -39.18
N SER A 160 7.03 -2.26 -38.78
CA SER A 160 6.38 -0.99 -39.13
C SER A 160 5.19 -0.79 -38.18
N THR A 161 5.02 0.45 -37.69
CA THR A 161 3.87 1.00 -36.92
C THR A 161 2.84 0.01 -36.34
N PRO A 162 2.62 -0.02 -35.01
CA PRO A 162 1.67 -0.94 -34.39
C PRO A 162 0.23 -0.47 -34.66
N VAL A 163 -0.27 -0.71 -35.85
CA VAL A 163 -1.70 -0.95 -36.04
C VAL A 163 -1.81 -2.45 -36.29
N GLU A 164 -1.67 -3.21 -35.22
CA GLU A 164 -2.28 -4.54 -35.21
C GLU A 164 -3.78 -4.30 -35.36
N SER A 165 -4.35 -4.64 -36.52
CA SER A 165 -5.80 -4.76 -36.67
C SER A 165 -6.26 -6.00 -35.90
N ILE A 166 -6.23 -5.91 -34.57
CA ILE A 166 -7.08 -6.73 -33.72
C ILE A 166 -8.49 -6.24 -34.04
N LEU A 167 -9.35 -7.16 -34.46
CA LEU A 167 -10.77 -6.94 -34.66
C LEU A 167 -11.50 -6.76 -33.31
N THR A 168 -10.93 -5.94 -32.43
CA THR A 168 -11.51 -5.40 -31.20
C THR A 168 -10.57 -4.32 -30.67
N SER A 169 -10.80 -3.05 -31.01
CA SER A 169 -10.40 -1.95 -30.14
C SER A 169 -11.64 -1.13 -29.80
N LEU A 170 -12.14 -1.32 -28.59
CA LEU A 170 -13.01 -0.34 -27.93
C LEU A 170 -12.10 0.83 -27.54
N ILE A 171 -11.91 1.79 -28.45
CA ILE A 171 -11.41 3.12 -28.05
C ILE A 171 -12.60 3.85 -27.43
N THR A 172 -12.77 3.67 -26.12
CA THR A 172 -13.56 4.61 -25.32
C THR A 172 -12.68 5.80 -25.02
N ASP A 173 -13.06 6.99 -25.48
CA ASP A 173 -12.52 8.23 -24.92
C ASP A 173 -12.87 8.25 -23.43
N ALA A 174 -11.87 7.94 -22.60
CA ALA A 174 -12.03 7.92 -21.16
C ALA A 174 -12.26 9.36 -20.65
N PRO A 175 -13.16 9.59 -19.68
CA PRO A 175 -13.28 10.86 -18.97
C PRO A 175 -11.92 11.32 -18.42
N PHE A 176 -11.73 12.63 -18.23
CA PHE A 176 -10.44 13.20 -17.82
C PHE A 176 -9.90 12.54 -16.54
N GLU A 177 -10.77 12.25 -15.58
CA GLU A 177 -10.47 11.57 -14.32
C GLU A 177 -9.92 10.15 -14.55
N LYS A 178 -10.52 9.41 -15.49
CA LYS A 178 -10.13 8.03 -15.85
C LYS A 178 -8.83 8.01 -16.66
N ARG A 179 -8.51 9.06 -17.43
CA ARG A 179 -7.19 9.26 -18.07
C ARG A 179 -6.09 9.58 -17.06
N VAL A 180 -6.41 10.35 -16.02
CA VAL A 180 -5.50 10.65 -14.92
C VAL A 180 -5.21 9.37 -14.11
N GLU A 181 -6.23 8.58 -13.81
CA GLU A 181 -6.10 7.26 -13.17
C GLU A 181 -5.31 6.27 -14.03
N GLN A 182 -5.60 6.21 -15.34
CA GLN A 182 -4.86 5.37 -16.29
C GLN A 182 -3.39 5.80 -16.42
N PHE A 183 -3.10 7.11 -16.42
CA PHE A 183 -1.75 7.66 -16.41
C PHE A 183 -0.97 7.34 -15.12
N PHE A 184 -1.66 7.30 -13.98
CA PHE A 184 -1.08 6.80 -12.72
C PHE A 184 -0.87 5.28 -12.74
N SER A 185 -1.66 4.53 -13.51
CA SER A 185 -1.63 3.07 -13.64
C SER A 185 -0.68 2.49 -14.69
N LEU A 186 0.09 3.32 -15.42
CA LEU A 186 1.00 2.91 -16.52
C LEU A 186 2.27 2.14 -16.07
N ASP A 187 2.10 1.17 -15.17
CA ASP A 187 3.01 0.05 -15.05
C ASP A 187 2.20 -1.18 -14.58
N GLU A 188 1.92 -2.12 -15.48
CA GLU A 188 1.15 -3.35 -15.24
C GLU A 188 1.71 -4.22 -14.10
N THR A 189 2.89 -3.89 -13.58
CA THR A 189 3.53 -4.56 -12.45
C THR A 189 3.05 -4.09 -11.06
N ALA A 190 2.19 -3.06 -10.98
CA ALA A 190 1.72 -2.46 -9.72
C ALA A 190 0.37 -3.00 -9.19
N ARG A 191 -0.25 -4.00 -9.84
CA ARG A 191 -1.60 -4.49 -9.50
C ARG A 191 -1.76 -5.27 -8.19
N GLU A 192 -0.79 -5.23 -7.27
CA GLU A 192 -0.83 -6.08 -6.07
C GLU A 192 -1.03 -5.37 -4.73
N TYR A 193 -1.12 -4.03 -4.65
CA TYR A 193 -1.37 -3.36 -3.36
C TYR A 193 -2.19 -2.07 -3.51
N GLY A 194 -3.47 -2.21 -3.84
CA GLY A 194 -4.49 -1.24 -3.42
C GLY A 194 -4.79 -1.49 -1.95
N THR A 195 -4.68 -0.47 -1.11
CA THR A 195 -4.92 -0.58 0.33
C THR A 195 -6.39 -0.88 0.63
N THR A 196 -6.61 -1.83 1.55
CA THR A 196 -7.90 -2.36 2.07
C THR A 196 -8.95 -1.32 2.46
N GLU A 197 -8.58 -0.04 2.63
CA GLU A 197 -9.48 1.02 3.06
C GLU A 197 -10.36 1.58 1.93
N THR A 198 -9.82 1.68 0.71
CA THR A 198 -10.58 2.10 -0.47
C THR A 198 -11.64 1.04 -0.83
N GLU A 199 -11.27 -0.23 -0.73
CA GLU A 199 -12.14 -1.38 -0.96
C GLU A 199 -13.26 -1.44 0.10
N ALA A 200 -12.92 -1.26 1.39
CA ALA A 200 -13.92 -1.22 2.47
C ALA A 200 -14.92 -0.06 2.33
N ARG A 201 -14.49 1.08 1.79
CA ARG A 201 -15.37 2.25 1.55
C ARG A 201 -16.32 2.02 0.37
N LEU A 202 -15.80 1.48 -0.74
CA LEU A 202 -16.62 1.09 -1.89
C LEU A 202 -17.67 0.05 -1.49
N GLU A 203 -17.27 -0.93 -0.67
CA GLU A 203 -18.17 -1.96 -0.17
C GLU A 203 -19.27 -1.39 0.74
N ASN A 204 -18.96 -0.42 1.61
CA ASN A 204 -19.98 0.20 2.47
C ASN A 204 -20.94 1.09 1.68
N ASN A 205 -20.45 1.87 0.72
CA ASN A 205 -21.30 2.70 -0.14
C ASN A 205 -22.23 1.84 -1.00
N HIS A 206 -21.68 0.74 -1.55
CA HIS A 206 -22.47 -0.23 -2.32
C HIS A 206 -23.58 -0.86 -1.45
N LYS A 207 -23.31 -1.16 -0.17
CA LYS A 207 -24.33 -1.69 0.75
C LYS A 207 -25.43 -0.69 1.08
N VAL A 208 -25.11 0.60 1.25
CA VAL A 208 -26.09 1.67 1.48
C VAL A 208 -26.99 1.86 0.26
N ASP A 209 -26.37 1.90 -0.93
CA ASP A 209 -27.07 2.07 -2.21
C ASP A 209 -27.97 0.89 -2.55
N GLN A 210 -27.44 -0.33 -2.35
CA GLN A 210 -28.21 -1.56 -2.48
C GLN A 210 -29.41 -1.58 -1.52
N HIS A 211 -29.22 -1.21 -0.24
CA HIS A 211 -30.32 -1.15 0.73
C HIS A 211 -31.39 -0.12 0.36
N PHE A 212 -30.99 1.04 -0.17
CA PHE A 212 -31.94 2.04 -0.66
C PHE A 212 -32.83 1.46 -1.77
N HIS A 213 -32.21 0.81 -2.76
CA HIS A 213 -32.94 0.20 -3.88
C HIS A 213 -33.80 -1.01 -3.47
N GLU A 214 -33.37 -1.79 -2.48
CA GLU A 214 -34.13 -2.93 -1.96
C GLU A 214 -35.33 -2.50 -1.10
N THR A 215 -35.25 -1.35 -0.43
CA THR A 215 -36.26 -0.94 0.56
C THR A 215 -37.17 0.20 0.10
N VAL A 216 -36.84 0.85 -1.02
CA VAL A 216 -37.72 1.86 -1.62
C VAL A 216 -38.99 1.22 -2.17
N GLN A 217 -40.13 1.64 -1.65
CA GLN A 217 -41.45 1.19 -2.08
C GLN A 217 -42.36 2.40 -2.28
N VAL A 218 -43.29 2.32 -3.24
CA VAL A 218 -44.31 3.34 -3.44
C VAL A 218 -45.61 2.83 -2.83
N ILE A 219 -46.03 3.46 -1.73
CA ILE A 219 -47.29 3.15 -1.03
C ILE A 219 -48.12 4.43 -1.02
N ASP A 220 -49.37 4.36 -1.47
CA ASP A 220 -50.31 5.50 -1.54
C ASP A 220 -49.72 6.75 -2.20
N ASN A 221 -49.02 6.58 -3.33
CA ASN A 221 -48.36 7.65 -4.09
C ASN A 221 -47.21 8.35 -3.35
N GLN A 222 -46.68 7.76 -2.27
CA GLN A 222 -45.54 8.25 -1.52
C GLN A 222 -44.39 7.23 -1.51
N TYR A 223 -43.15 7.71 -1.58
CA TYR A 223 -41.98 6.85 -1.43
C TYR A 223 -41.73 6.57 0.05
N GLN A 224 -41.77 5.30 0.43
CA GLN A 224 -41.31 4.80 1.72
C GLN A 224 -39.96 4.11 1.54
N VAL A 225 -39.00 4.43 2.42
CA VAL A 225 -37.63 3.89 2.37
C VAL A 225 -37.21 3.54 3.79
N GLN A 226 -36.54 2.41 3.96
CA GLN A 226 -36.01 2.00 5.26
C GLN A 226 -34.66 2.69 5.54
N TYR A 227 -34.42 3.09 6.79
CA TYR A 227 -33.11 3.63 7.19
C TYR A 227 -32.03 2.54 7.18
N TYR A 228 -30.90 2.82 6.52
CA TYR A 228 -29.72 1.95 6.61
C TYR A 228 -29.06 2.06 8.00
N LEU A 229 -29.13 0.98 8.76
CA LEU A 229 -28.49 0.84 10.07
C LEU A 229 -27.06 0.29 9.91
N LYS A 230 -26.08 0.93 10.55
CA LYS A 230 -24.68 0.49 10.50
C LYS A 230 -24.53 -0.93 11.09
N PRO A 231 -23.87 -1.87 10.41
CA PRO A 231 -23.78 -3.28 10.84
C PRO A 231 -23.10 -3.50 12.21
N GLN A 232 -22.34 -2.52 12.69
CA GLN A 232 -21.50 -2.62 13.88
C GLN A 232 -22.25 -2.29 15.18
N VAL A 233 -23.46 -1.74 15.11
CA VAL A 233 -24.26 -1.36 16.28
C VAL A 233 -25.55 -2.16 16.27
N THR A 234 -25.57 -3.25 17.03
CA THR A 234 -26.65 -4.24 17.02
C THR A 234 -27.76 -3.99 18.04
N ASP A 235 -27.61 -3.01 18.95
CA ASP A 235 -28.61 -2.74 19.99
C ASP A 235 -28.76 -1.23 20.28
N LEU A 236 -29.82 -0.61 19.76
CA LEU A 236 -30.22 0.76 20.08
C LEU A 236 -31.22 0.70 21.25
N PRO A 237 -30.81 1.05 22.49
CA PRO A 237 -31.69 0.94 23.65
C PRO A 237 -32.76 2.02 23.65
N THR A 238 -33.86 1.76 24.34
CA THR A 238 -34.94 2.75 24.50
C THR A 238 -34.46 3.98 25.29
N ASN A 239 -34.95 5.16 24.89
CA ASN A 239 -34.75 6.44 25.58
C ASN A 239 -36.07 7.01 26.11
N PHE A 240 -37.11 6.17 26.30
CA PHE A 240 -38.46 6.59 26.65
C PHE A 240 -38.52 7.53 27.87
N GLU A 241 -37.89 7.17 28.99
CA GLU A 241 -37.92 7.97 30.21
C GLU A 241 -37.35 9.39 29.99
N LEU A 242 -36.31 9.51 29.15
CA LEU A 242 -35.70 10.78 28.78
C LEU A 242 -36.64 11.60 27.89
N ALA A 243 -37.21 10.98 26.86
CA ALA A 243 -38.14 11.61 25.93
C ALA A 243 -39.41 12.09 26.66
N TYR A 244 -39.99 11.24 27.51
CA TYR A 244 -41.16 11.55 28.32
C TYR A 244 -40.89 12.67 29.34
N SER A 245 -39.74 12.63 30.03
CA SER A 245 -39.35 13.71 30.96
C SER A 245 -39.20 15.06 30.26
N ARG A 246 -38.67 15.05 29.02
CA ARG A 246 -38.57 16.26 28.19
C ARG A 246 -39.94 16.73 27.71
N LEU A 247 -40.81 15.82 27.28
CA LEU A 247 -42.20 16.13 26.93
C LEU A 247 -42.93 16.79 28.10
N LYS A 248 -42.87 16.20 29.29
CA LYS A 248 -43.51 16.74 30.49
C LYS A 248 -43.02 18.16 30.80
N ARG A 249 -41.72 18.40 30.69
CA ARG A 249 -41.13 19.74 30.88
C ARG A 249 -41.55 20.72 29.78
N ASN A 250 -41.61 20.26 28.52
CA ASN A 250 -42.04 21.06 27.39
C ASN A 250 -43.50 21.49 27.55
N VAL A 251 -44.40 20.56 27.90
CA VAL A 251 -45.82 20.83 28.17
C VAL A 251 -45.97 21.78 29.35
N GLN A 252 -45.24 21.59 30.45
CA GLN A 252 -45.24 22.52 31.60
C GLN A 252 -44.75 23.93 31.23
N SER A 253 -43.83 24.04 30.27
CA SER A 253 -43.34 25.33 29.79
C SER A 253 -44.37 26.00 28.87
N LEU A 254 -44.98 25.23 27.97
CA LEU A 254 -46.00 25.70 27.03
C LEU A 254 -47.30 26.07 27.73
N SER A 255 -47.70 25.35 28.78
CA SER A 255 -48.91 25.62 29.56
C SER A 255 -48.87 26.98 30.29
N LYS A 256 -47.73 27.66 30.30
CA LYS A 256 -47.61 29.05 30.79
C LYS A 256 -48.25 30.07 29.85
N ASN A 257 -48.44 29.72 28.57
CA ASN A 257 -49.12 30.55 27.58
C ASN A 257 -50.11 29.70 26.76
N ILE A 258 -51.40 30.00 26.91
CA ILE A 258 -52.50 29.27 26.26
C ILE A 258 -52.36 29.27 24.73
N ASP A 259 -51.96 30.39 24.13
CA ASP A 259 -51.85 30.49 22.67
C ASP A 259 -50.74 29.56 22.14
N HIS A 260 -49.66 29.40 22.91
CA HIS A 260 -48.53 28.55 22.50
C HIS A 260 -48.87 27.05 22.60
N ILE A 261 -49.59 26.62 23.64
CA ILE A 261 -49.98 25.22 23.77
C ILE A 261 -51.06 24.83 22.77
N GLU A 262 -52.00 25.74 22.47
CA GLU A 262 -53.00 25.51 21.42
C GLU A 262 -52.37 25.42 20.03
N PHE A 263 -51.44 26.32 19.70
CA PHE A 263 -50.71 26.26 18.42
C PHE A 263 -49.78 25.03 18.34
N TYR A 264 -49.15 24.64 19.45
CA TYR A 264 -48.38 23.40 19.49
C TYR A 264 -49.27 22.18 19.22
N ASN A 265 -50.46 22.14 19.83
CA ASN A 265 -51.45 21.09 19.63
C ASN A 265 -51.99 21.07 18.20
N SER A 266 -52.22 22.24 17.59
CA SER A 266 -52.66 22.32 16.20
C SER A 266 -51.64 21.71 15.24
N ILE A 267 -50.33 21.97 15.44
CA ILE A 267 -49.28 21.33 14.62
C ILE A 267 -49.30 19.81 14.77
N ILE A 268 -49.46 19.27 15.98
CA ILE A 268 -49.56 17.82 16.20
C ILE A 268 -50.82 17.26 15.53
N ASN A 269 -51.96 17.93 15.64
CA ASN A 269 -53.21 17.51 14.99
C ASN A 269 -53.13 17.59 13.47
N ASP A 270 -52.43 18.58 12.91
CA ASP A 270 -52.19 18.69 11.46
C ASP A 270 -51.31 17.53 10.97
N LEU A 271 -50.28 17.16 11.73
CA LEU A 271 -49.46 15.98 11.43
C LEU A 271 -50.28 14.69 11.52
N LEU A 272 -51.19 14.58 12.49
CA LEU A 272 -52.08 13.42 12.64
C LEU A 272 -53.08 13.33 11.48
N THR A 273 -53.70 14.47 11.12
CA THR A 273 -54.71 14.54 10.04
C THR A 273 -54.09 14.33 8.67
N SER A 274 -52.83 14.76 8.47
CA SER A 274 -52.06 14.50 7.24
C SER A 274 -51.48 13.09 7.15
N GLY A 275 -51.65 12.25 8.17
CA GLY A 275 -51.14 10.89 8.22
C GLY A 275 -49.62 10.80 8.39
N MET A 276 -48.94 11.89 8.79
CA MET A 276 -47.50 11.87 9.08
C MET A 276 -47.17 11.25 10.45
N ILE A 277 -48.13 11.24 11.37
CA ILE A 277 -48.06 10.55 12.66
C ILE A 277 -49.36 9.78 12.89
N GLU A 278 -49.32 8.74 13.72
CA GLU A 278 -50.48 7.94 14.12
C GLU A 278 -50.55 7.77 15.63
N GLU A 279 -51.75 7.50 16.15
CA GLU A 279 -51.93 7.18 17.57
C GLU A 279 -51.52 5.73 17.82
N VAL A 280 -50.54 5.52 18.70
CA VAL A 280 -50.01 4.19 19.01
C VAL A 280 -50.95 3.49 20.00
N GLU A 281 -51.40 2.28 19.68
CA GLU A 281 -52.25 1.49 20.59
C GLU A 281 -51.56 1.20 21.93
N SER A 282 -52.27 1.40 23.04
CA SER A 282 -51.76 1.18 24.42
C SER A 282 -51.50 -0.30 24.76
N SER A 283 -51.72 -1.21 23.81
CA SER A 283 -51.52 -2.65 23.88
C SER A 283 -50.14 -3.12 23.42
N ILE A 284 -49.34 -2.25 22.78
CA ILE A 284 -47.99 -2.62 22.31
C ILE A 284 -47.04 -2.75 23.52
N PRO A 285 -46.47 -3.95 23.77
CA PRO A 285 -45.60 -4.17 24.92
C PRO A 285 -44.40 -3.22 24.89
N ILE A 286 -44.14 -2.53 26.00
CA ILE A 286 -43.00 -1.61 26.23
C ILE A 286 -41.63 -2.36 26.13
N ASP A 287 -41.65 -3.68 25.91
CA ASP A 287 -40.51 -4.56 26.16
C ASP A 287 -39.58 -4.82 24.96
N HIS A 288 -39.82 -4.32 23.73
CA HIS A 288 -38.85 -4.55 22.64
C HIS A 288 -38.60 -3.34 21.71
N GLN A 289 -37.35 -2.85 21.74
CA GLN A 289 -36.62 -2.12 20.68
C GLN A 289 -37.18 -0.80 20.11
N SER A 290 -38.01 -0.05 20.84
CA SER A 290 -38.41 1.30 20.40
C SER A 290 -37.50 2.41 20.95
N HIS A 291 -36.96 3.25 20.05
CA HIS A 291 -36.24 4.48 20.37
C HIS A 291 -37.09 5.70 20.01
N TYR A 292 -37.28 6.61 20.95
CA TYR A 292 -38.23 7.71 20.85
C TYR A 292 -37.54 9.01 20.44
N LEU A 293 -38.12 9.72 19.46
CA LEU A 293 -37.67 11.05 19.08
C LEU A 293 -38.19 12.08 20.09
N ALA A 294 -37.36 12.44 21.06
CA ALA A 294 -37.65 13.55 21.96
C ALA A 294 -37.84 14.84 21.16
N HIS A 295 -38.79 15.68 21.55
CA HIS A 295 -39.05 16.93 20.84
C HIS A 295 -39.29 18.11 21.78
N GLN A 296 -39.03 19.31 21.29
CA GLN A 296 -39.21 20.56 22.03
C GLN A 296 -39.78 21.67 21.14
N SER A 297 -40.51 22.62 21.73
CA SER A 297 -40.97 23.81 21.03
C SER A 297 -39.87 24.87 20.95
N VAL A 298 -39.67 25.44 19.77
CA VAL A 298 -38.82 26.63 19.57
C VAL A 298 -39.69 27.77 19.09
N LEU A 299 -39.65 28.89 19.82
CA LEU A 299 -40.36 30.11 19.45
C LEU A 299 -39.55 30.90 18.42
N ARG A 300 -40.24 31.35 17.38
CA ARG A 300 -39.72 32.16 16.28
C ARG A 300 -40.55 33.44 16.15
N PRO A 301 -40.30 34.44 17.01
CA PRO A 301 -41.02 35.71 16.97
C PRO A 301 -40.80 36.49 15.66
N ASP A 302 -39.81 36.09 14.87
CA ASP A 302 -39.49 36.60 13.53
C ASP A 302 -40.44 36.10 12.42
N LYS A 303 -41.26 35.06 12.66
CA LYS A 303 -42.18 34.49 11.67
C LYS A 303 -43.65 34.65 12.10
N PRO A 304 -44.38 35.66 11.62
CA PRO A 304 -45.73 35.98 12.10
C PRO A 304 -46.77 34.88 11.79
N THR A 305 -46.53 34.05 10.78
CA THR A 305 -47.45 32.97 10.38
C THR A 305 -47.17 31.61 11.05
N THR A 306 -45.96 31.39 11.58
CA THR A 306 -45.55 30.15 12.28
C THR A 306 -44.62 30.49 13.45
N PRO A 307 -45.16 31.15 14.49
CA PRO A 307 -44.38 31.65 15.63
C PRO A 307 -43.79 30.56 16.51
N LEU A 308 -44.19 29.29 16.29
CA LEU A 308 -43.74 28.14 17.07
C LEU A 308 -43.45 26.95 16.13
N ARG A 309 -42.31 26.28 16.34
CA ARG A 309 -41.92 25.05 15.61
C ARG A 309 -41.61 23.92 16.58
N ILE A 310 -41.97 22.69 16.20
CA ILE A 310 -41.54 21.46 16.88
C ILE A 310 -40.19 21.01 16.32
N VAL A 311 -39.19 20.83 17.19
CA VAL A 311 -37.85 20.35 16.84
C VAL A 311 -37.63 18.97 17.46
N TYR A 312 -37.29 18.00 16.62
CA TYR A 312 -36.98 16.62 17.03
C TYR A 312 -35.48 16.45 17.30
N ASP A 313 -35.13 15.83 18.41
CA ASP A 313 -33.76 15.60 18.88
C ASP A 313 -33.38 14.11 18.77
N ALA A 314 -32.84 13.75 17.60
CA ALA A 314 -32.28 12.42 17.33
C ALA A 314 -30.94 12.14 18.04
N SER A 315 -30.39 13.12 18.78
CA SER A 315 -29.17 12.95 19.58
C SER A 315 -29.44 12.56 21.04
N ALA A 316 -30.72 12.58 21.46
CA ALA A 316 -31.14 12.28 22.82
C ALA A 316 -30.82 10.83 23.21
N LYS A 317 -29.85 10.66 24.12
CA LYS A 317 -29.42 9.35 24.64
C LYS A 317 -29.29 9.30 26.15
N MET A 318 -29.43 8.09 26.68
CA MET A 318 -29.03 7.79 28.06
C MET A 318 -27.49 7.82 28.17
N LYS A 319 -26.98 8.15 29.36
CA LYS A 319 -25.54 8.25 29.60
C LYS A 319 -24.83 6.93 29.27
N GLY A 320 -23.88 6.95 28.34
CA GLY A 320 -23.11 5.76 27.92
C GLY A 320 -23.81 4.83 26.92
N LYS A 321 -24.95 5.23 26.34
CA LYS A 321 -25.68 4.49 25.30
C LYS A 321 -25.66 5.22 23.96
N PRO A 322 -25.75 4.52 22.80
CA PRO A 322 -25.79 5.16 21.48
C PRO A 322 -27.10 5.94 21.25
N CYS A 323 -27.07 7.03 20.48
CA CYS A 323 -28.28 7.69 19.96
C CYS A 323 -28.57 7.27 18.51
N LEU A 324 -29.74 7.66 18.01
CA LEU A 324 -30.17 7.40 16.64
C LEU A 324 -29.14 7.89 15.59
N ASN A 325 -28.54 9.06 15.79
CA ASN A 325 -27.46 9.57 14.91
C ASN A 325 -26.22 8.66 14.87
N ASP A 326 -25.90 7.98 15.97
CA ASP A 326 -24.72 7.10 16.06
C ASP A 326 -24.92 5.86 15.17
N VAL A 327 -26.17 5.40 15.00
CA VAL A 327 -26.55 4.15 14.32
C VAL A 327 -26.86 4.33 12.83
N ILE A 328 -27.40 5.48 12.41
CA ILE A 328 -27.74 5.76 11.01
C ILE A 328 -26.50 6.24 10.23
N ALA A 329 -26.37 5.84 8.96
CA ALA A 329 -25.32 6.34 8.05
C ALA A 329 -25.47 7.85 7.80
N GLN A 330 -24.35 8.58 7.82
CA GLN A 330 -24.25 10.02 7.56
C GLN A 330 -23.15 10.24 6.52
N ASP A 331 -23.30 11.25 5.66
CA ASP A 331 -22.30 11.61 4.65
C ASP A 331 -21.95 13.10 4.68
N ASN A 332 -20.76 13.42 4.19
CA ASN A 332 -20.21 14.77 4.14
C ASN A 332 -20.40 15.38 2.75
N VAL A 333 -20.72 16.67 2.72
CA VAL A 333 -20.77 17.45 1.46
C VAL A 333 -19.47 18.19 1.30
N ILE A 334 -18.78 18.00 0.17
CA ILE A 334 -17.49 18.64 -0.11
C ILE A 334 -17.68 19.67 -1.21
N ILE A 335 -17.27 20.91 -0.93
CA ILE A 335 -17.26 22.01 -1.88
C ILE A 335 -15.81 22.48 -2.01
N ASN A 336 -15.27 22.44 -3.23
CA ASN A 336 -13.93 22.95 -3.52
C ASN A 336 -14.05 24.32 -4.21
N THR A 337 -13.37 25.34 -3.68
CA THR A 337 -13.41 26.70 -4.21
C THR A 337 -12.13 27.46 -3.84
N ASP A 338 -11.64 28.28 -4.77
CA ASP A 338 -10.42 29.07 -4.57
C ASP A 338 -10.67 30.27 -3.64
N ASN A 339 -11.90 30.81 -3.64
CA ASN A 339 -12.30 31.96 -2.84
C ASN A 339 -13.69 31.73 -2.25
N PRO A 340 -13.80 31.04 -1.11
CA PRO A 340 -15.09 30.82 -0.47
C PRO A 340 -15.68 32.16 -0.01
N SER A 341 -16.88 32.48 -0.52
CA SER A 341 -17.62 33.69 -0.15
C SER A 341 -18.80 33.35 0.77
N HIS A 342 -19.25 34.29 1.58
CA HIS A 342 -20.44 34.12 2.42
C HIS A 342 -21.69 33.79 1.58
N GLU A 343 -21.75 34.23 0.32
CA GLU A 343 -22.83 33.89 -0.60
C GLU A 343 -22.92 32.38 -0.84
N MET A 344 -21.78 31.67 -0.93
CA MET A 344 -21.77 30.21 -1.07
C MET A 344 -22.37 29.51 0.15
N TYR A 345 -22.14 30.03 1.35
CA TYR A 345 -22.77 29.55 2.58
C TYR A 345 -24.30 29.76 2.50
N SER A 346 -24.76 30.96 2.14
CA SER A 346 -26.18 31.28 1.99
C SER A 346 -26.89 30.40 0.94
N VAL A 347 -26.26 30.20 -0.22
CA VAL A 347 -26.80 29.37 -1.31
C VAL A 347 -26.87 27.91 -0.88
N SER A 348 -25.82 27.38 -0.24
CA SER A 348 -25.79 25.99 0.24
C SER A 348 -26.88 25.75 1.30
N LYS A 349 -27.06 26.67 2.24
CA LYS A 349 -28.16 26.61 3.22
C LYS A 349 -29.54 26.64 2.55
N SER A 350 -29.74 27.54 1.60
CA SER A 350 -31.00 27.64 0.85
C SER A 350 -31.32 26.35 0.09
N LEU A 351 -30.32 25.79 -0.60
CA LEU A 351 -30.46 24.55 -1.38
C LEU A 351 -30.82 23.36 -0.48
N PHE A 352 -30.13 23.19 0.65
CA PHE A 352 -30.43 22.12 1.61
C PHE A 352 -31.80 22.32 2.27
N GLN A 353 -32.20 23.57 2.56
CA GLN A 353 -33.53 23.88 3.05
C GLN A 353 -34.64 23.54 2.04
N GLN A 354 -34.41 23.78 0.74
CA GLN A 354 -35.32 23.36 -0.33
C GLN A 354 -35.46 21.83 -0.41
N MET A 355 -34.39 21.10 -0.10
CA MET A 355 -34.41 19.63 0.02
C MET A 355 -34.96 19.14 1.37
N HIS A 356 -35.52 20.02 2.21
CA HIS A 356 -35.97 19.72 3.57
C HIS A 356 -34.88 19.13 4.49
N MET A 357 -33.61 19.35 4.16
CA MET A 357 -32.45 18.94 4.93
C MET A 357 -31.86 20.12 5.71
N ASN A 358 -31.21 19.82 6.83
CA ASN A 358 -30.49 20.84 7.61
C ASN A 358 -28.99 20.59 7.50
N LEU A 359 -28.27 21.55 6.93
CA LEU A 359 -26.81 21.58 6.91
C LEU A 359 -26.32 22.14 8.25
N ARG A 360 -25.63 21.32 9.05
CA ARG A 360 -25.44 21.58 10.49
C ARG A 360 -24.08 22.17 10.85
N ASP A 361 -23.01 21.67 10.24
CA ASP A 361 -21.63 22.02 10.59
C ASP A 361 -20.82 22.40 9.34
N TYR A 362 -20.20 23.58 9.37
CA TYR A 362 -19.26 24.02 8.34
C TYR A 362 -17.81 23.91 8.83
N ALA A 363 -16.95 23.31 8.02
CA ALA A 363 -15.51 23.29 8.24
C ALA A 363 -14.80 23.85 7.00
N SER A 364 -13.78 24.70 7.20
CA SER A 364 -12.99 25.28 6.11
C SER A 364 -11.56 25.56 6.57
N ASN A 365 -10.61 25.35 5.67
CA ASN A 365 -9.21 25.74 5.84
C ASN A 365 -8.98 27.26 5.61
N ASN A 366 -10.00 28.00 5.15
CA ASN A 366 -9.97 29.45 5.01
C ASN A 366 -10.49 30.13 6.28
N LYS A 367 -9.58 30.72 7.07
CA LYS A 367 -9.90 31.38 8.34
C LYS A 367 -10.85 32.57 8.19
N THR A 368 -10.72 33.34 7.12
CA THR A 368 -11.57 34.52 6.88
C THR A 368 -13.01 34.09 6.58
N PHE A 369 -13.18 33.05 5.77
CA PHE A 369 -14.50 32.51 5.45
C PHE A 369 -15.16 31.83 6.67
N ILE A 370 -14.45 30.98 7.41
CA ILE A 370 -15.05 30.33 8.58
C ILE A 370 -15.43 31.34 9.67
N GLN A 371 -14.67 32.43 9.80
CA GLN A 371 -15.00 33.57 10.68
C GLN A 371 -16.25 34.34 10.23
N SER A 372 -16.60 34.28 8.95
CA SER A 372 -17.84 34.89 8.42
C SER A 372 -19.11 34.06 8.71
N ILE A 373 -18.96 32.79 9.10
CA ILE A 373 -20.07 31.89 9.46
C ILE A 373 -20.35 32.02 10.96
N ASP A 374 -21.61 31.93 11.38
CA ASP A 374 -22.00 31.96 12.80
C ASP A 374 -21.34 30.85 13.62
N GLU A 375 -20.86 31.18 14.83
CA GLU A 375 -20.16 30.23 15.72
C GLU A 375 -20.95 28.97 16.04
N SER A 376 -22.28 29.06 16.11
CA SER A 376 -23.16 27.92 16.38
C SER A 376 -23.26 26.92 15.23
N GLU A 377 -22.80 27.29 14.02
CA GLU A 377 -22.86 26.46 12.82
C GLU A 377 -21.47 26.06 12.29
N ARG A 378 -20.41 26.43 13.02
CA ARG A 378 -19.05 26.00 12.73
C ARG A 378 -18.84 24.60 13.28
N ALA A 379 -18.18 23.75 12.51
CA ALA A 379 -17.70 22.47 12.98
C ALA A 379 -16.71 22.68 14.15
N PRO A 380 -16.58 21.70 15.07
CA PRO A 380 -15.60 21.76 16.15
C PRO A 380 -14.19 22.03 15.62
N LEU A 381 -13.42 22.87 16.32
CA LEU A 381 -12.02 23.11 16.01
C LEU A 381 -11.21 21.80 16.11
N GLY A 382 -10.41 21.50 15.08
CA GLY A 382 -9.49 20.37 15.05
C GLY A 382 -9.82 19.30 14.00
N ASP A 383 -9.50 18.06 14.34
CA ASP A 383 -9.54 16.89 13.46
C ASP A 383 -10.98 16.50 13.07
N GLN A 384 -11.32 16.71 11.80
CA GLN A 384 -12.60 16.36 11.18
C GLN A 384 -12.49 15.09 10.36
N LYS A 385 -13.49 14.22 10.40
CA LYS A 385 -13.48 13.00 9.58
C LYS A 385 -14.06 13.31 8.20
N LEU A 386 -13.19 13.44 7.19
CA LEU A 386 -13.55 13.67 5.78
C LEU A 386 -13.31 12.41 4.96
N LEU A 387 -14.38 11.80 4.42
CA LEU A 387 -14.29 10.58 3.58
C LEU A 387 -13.54 9.41 4.24
N GLY A 388 -13.52 9.34 5.57
CA GLY A 388 -12.78 8.34 6.34
C GLY A 388 -11.42 8.81 6.85
N ILE A 389 -10.86 9.87 6.28
CA ILE A 389 -9.55 10.44 6.64
C ILE A 389 -9.75 11.53 7.70
N VAL A 390 -8.84 11.58 8.66
CA VAL A 390 -8.78 12.70 9.62
C VAL A 390 -8.17 13.91 8.92
N TRP A 391 -8.98 14.93 8.67
CA TRP A 391 -8.63 16.21 8.07
C TRP A 391 -8.67 17.30 9.12
N ASN A 392 -7.56 18.00 9.31
CA ASN A 392 -7.48 19.14 10.21
C ASN A 392 -7.42 20.42 9.37
N PRO A 393 -8.44 21.30 9.43
CA PRO A 393 -8.48 22.51 8.62
C PRO A 393 -7.34 23.50 8.91
N ASP A 394 -6.76 23.48 10.12
CA ASP A 394 -5.66 24.37 10.52
C ASP A 394 -4.29 23.88 10.05
N SER A 395 -4.10 22.57 9.89
CA SER A 395 -2.85 21.97 9.38
C SER A 395 -2.94 21.56 7.92
N ASP A 396 -4.05 21.86 7.24
CA ASP A 396 -4.23 21.56 5.84
C ASP A 396 -3.21 22.35 5.02
N ILE A 397 -2.58 21.69 4.05
CA ILE A 397 -1.53 22.31 3.24
C ILE A 397 -2.22 23.22 2.25
N PRO A 398 -2.06 24.55 2.32
CA PRO A 398 -2.67 25.44 1.35
C PRO A 398 -2.01 25.17 -0.01
N ARG A 399 -2.71 24.43 -0.88
CA ARG A 399 -2.34 24.20 -2.28
C ARG A 399 -2.69 25.40 -3.17
N PHE A 400 -2.86 26.57 -2.58
CA PHE A 400 -3.04 27.81 -3.33
C PHE A 400 -1.74 28.10 -4.10
N THR A 401 -1.81 28.00 -5.43
CA THR A 401 -0.65 28.14 -6.31
C THR A 401 -0.37 29.58 -6.74
N GLY A 402 -1.22 30.55 -6.37
CA GLY A 402 -1.02 31.97 -6.72
C GLY A 402 -0.90 32.24 -8.22
N MET A 403 -1.37 31.31 -9.06
CA MET A 403 -1.23 31.38 -10.51
C MET A 403 -2.28 32.34 -11.07
N SER A 404 -1.83 33.35 -11.81
CA SER A 404 -2.70 34.30 -12.52
C SER A 404 -2.44 34.24 -14.02
N THR A 405 -3.38 34.73 -14.82
CA THR A 405 -3.25 34.84 -16.28
C THR A 405 -2.14 35.80 -16.73
N VAL A 406 -1.56 36.59 -15.80
CA VAL A 406 -0.55 37.62 -16.09
C VAL A 406 0.87 37.12 -15.80
N ASN A 407 1.03 36.04 -15.04
CA ASN A 407 2.33 35.60 -14.55
C ASN A 407 3.00 34.57 -15.48
N GLU A 408 4.33 34.63 -15.58
CA GLU A 408 5.14 33.54 -16.10
C GLU A 408 5.17 32.38 -15.09
N ILE A 409 5.04 31.15 -15.59
CA ILE A 409 4.91 29.95 -14.77
C ILE A 409 6.23 29.19 -14.82
N HIS A 410 6.94 29.09 -13.70
CA HIS A 410 8.17 28.32 -13.60
C HIS A 410 7.94 26.99 -12.87
N LEU A 411 8.10 25.89 -13.59
CA LEU A 411 8.03 24.53 -13.06
C LEU A 411 9.43 23.99 -12.88
N VAL A 412 9.76 23.56 -11.66
CA VAL A 412 11.08 23.09 -11.27
C VAL A 412 10.99 21.66 -10.79
N ALA A 413 11.49 20.72 -11.60
CA ALA A 413 11.51 19.30 -11.32
C ALA A 413 12.86 18.86 -10.75
N PHE A 414 12.84 18.09 -9.67
CA PHE A 414 14.00 17.45 -9.07
C PHE A 414 13.87 15.93 -9.20
N ALA A 415 15.00 15.24 -9.42
CA ALA A 415 15.05 13.79 -9.53
C ALA A 415 16.16 13.21 -8.64
N ASP A 416 15.87 12.08 -8.00
CA ASP A 416 16.86 11.32 -7.23
C ASP A 416 16.56 9.80 -7.24
N ALA A 417 17.58 8.98 -7.01
CA ALA A 417 17.42 7.55 -6.79
C ALA A 417 18.41 6.95 -5.79
N SER A 418 17.89 6.09 -4.93
CA SER A 418 18.65 5.21 -4.04
C SER A 418 18.51 3.74 -4.46
N LYS A 419 19.15 2.84 -3.70
CA LYS A 419 18.97 1.39 -3.88
C LYS A 419 17.58 0.89 -3.49
N LEU A 420 16.81 1.71 -2.76
CA LEU A 420 15.50 1.33 -2.23
C LEU A 420 14.37 1.96 -3.03
N ALA A 421 14.52 3.21 -3.45
CA ALA A 421 13.49 3.96 -4.15
C ALA A 421 14.10 5.00 -5.09
N MET A 422 13.33 5.39 -6.10
CA MET A 422 13.59 6.52 -6.98
C MET A 422 12.40 7.48 -6.92
N GLY A 423 12.66 8.77 -7.08
CA GLY A 423 11.66 9.79 -6.82
C GLY A 423 11.86 11.05 -7.64
N THR A 424 10.77 11.80 -7.80
CA THR A 424 10.79 13.13 -8.37
C THR A 424 9.82 14.05 -7.63
N ALA A 425 10.17 15.33 -7.53
CA ALA A 425 9.32 16.38 -6.98
C ALA A 425 9.30 17.58 -7.93
N ILE A 426 8.12 18.12 -8.22
CA ILE A 426 7.89 19.30 -9.06
C ILE A 426 7.37 20.41 -8.17
N TYR A 427 8.07 21.53 -8.22
CA TYR A 427 7.72 22.76 -7.54
C TYR A 427 7.24 23.80 -8.55
N LEU A 428 6.23 24.57 -8.15
CA LEU A 428 5.86 25.80 -8.80
C LEU A 428 6.62 26.95 -8.11
N TRP A 429 7.34 27.73 -8.89
CA TRP A 429 8.01 28.94 -8.41
C TRP A 429 7.23 30.18 -8.84
N THR A 430 6.98 31.07 -7.87
CA THR A 430 6.54 32.46 -8.09
C THR A 430 7.52 33.41 -7.40
N PRO A 431 7.54 34.71 -7.77
CA PRO A 431 8.39 35.70 -7.11
C PRO A 431 8.19 35.81 -5.59
N GLU A 432 7.00 35.44 -5.11
CA GLU A 432 6.63 35.51 -3.70
C GLU A 432 6.92 34.20 -2.95
N LYS A 433 6.73 33.05 -3.60
CA LYS A 433 6.78 31.75 -2.93
C LYS A 433 7.10 30.60 -3.88
N THR A 434 7.81 29.60 -3.36
CA THR A 434 7.93 28.27 -3.98
C THR A 434 6.97 27.30 -3.30
N THR A 435 6.23 26.54 -4.10
CA THR A 435 5.22 25.59 -3.61
C THR A 435 5.41 24.22 -4.25
N LEU A 436 5.46 23.16 -3.45
CA LEU A 436 5.44 21.78 -3.95
C LEU A 436 4.10 21.52 -4.67
N LEU A 437 4.16 21.24 -5.97
CA LEU A 437 2.96 21.03 -6.79
C LEU A 437 2.61 19.53 -6.86
N MET A 438 3.60 18.69 -7.15
CA MET A 438 3.41 17.26 -7.32
C MET A 438 4.70 16.50 -7.04
N SER A 439 4.62 15.31 -6.47
CA SER A 439 5.76 14.40 -6.36
C SER A 439 5.36 12.98 -6.73
N ARG A 440 6.32 12.16 -7.15
CA ARG A 440 6.12 10.76 -7.47
C ARG A 440 7.29 9.92 -6.98
N THR A 441 6.97 8.81 -6.33
CA THR A 441 7.95 7.87 -5.75
C THR A 441 7.74 6.48 -6.33
N ARG A 442 8.81 5.72 -6.50
CA ARG A 442 8.77 4.32 -6.95
C ARG A 442 9.85 3.51 -6.24
N LEU A 443 9.52 2.29 -5.79
CA LEU A 443 10.52 1.37 -5.25
C LEU A 443 11.48 0.88 -6.34
N ALA A 444 12.75 0.74 -5.98
CA ALA A 444 13.76 0.17 -6.86
C ALA A 444 13.45 -1.32 -7.12
N PRO A 445 13.64 -1.85 -8.35
CA PRO A 445 13.24 -3.22 -8.67
C PRO A 445 14.00 -4.27 -7.84
N ALA A 446 13.30 -5.02 -6.99
CA ALA A 446 13.91 -6.00 -6.08
C ALA A 446 14.67 -7.14 -6.80
N LYS A 447 14.25 -7.50 -8.01
CA LYS A 447 14.82 -8.60 -8.81
C LYS A 447 15.96 -8.16 -9.75
N SER A 448 16.15 -6.87 -9.99
CA SER A 448 17.15 -6.37 -10.95
C SER A 448 18.36 -5.75 -10.24
N LYS A 449 19.57 -6.13 -10.65
CA LYS A 449 20.83 -5.52 -10.17
C LYS A 449 21.13 -4.23 -10.95
N ALA A 450 20.16 -3.32 -11.05
CA ALA A 450 20.40 -2.03 -11.69
C ALA A 450 21.44 -1.23 -10.88
N THR A 451 22.40 -0.63 -11.59
CA THR A 451 23.40 0.26 -10.97
C THR A 451 22.73 1.57 -10.56
N ILE A 452 23.24 2.24 -9.53
CA ILE A 452 22.70 3.52 -9.05
C ILE A 452 22.53 4.54 -10.19
N PRO A 453 23.50 4.75 -11.11
CA PRO A 453 23.31 5.67 -12.23
C PRO A 453 22.15 5.32 -13.18
N LYS A 454 21.81 4.02 -13.30
CA LYS A 454 20.66 3.59 -14.12
C LYS A 454 19.33 3.87 -13.42
N LEU A 455 19.32 3.83 -12.08
CA LEU A 455 18.16 4.20 -11.28
C LEU A 455 17.98 5.72 -11.28
N GLU A 456 19.07 6.49 -11.15
CA GLU A 456 19.07 7.95 -11.26
C GLU A 456 18.58 8.40 -12.65
N LEU A 457 19.03 7.73 -13.72
CA LEU A 457 18.53 7.95 -15.08
C LEU A 457 17.02 7.67 -15.22
N ASN A 458 16.51 6.61 -14.58
CA ASN A 458 15.07 6.35 -14.56
C ASN A 458 14.31 7.40 -13.74
N ALA A 459 14.86 7.90 -12.63
CA ALA A 459 14.26 8.98 -11.87
C ALA A 459 14.15 10.26 -12.71
N LEU A 460 15.18 10.54 -13.52
CA LEU A 460 15.17 11.69 -14.43
C LEU A 460 14.14 11.53 -15.56
N VAL A 461 13.95 10.31 -16.09
CA VAL A 461 12.83 10.02 -17.02
C VAL A 461 11.50 10.28 -16.33
N MET A 462 11.31 9.78 -15.10
CA MET A 462 10.09 10.01 -14.32
C MET A 462 9.81 11.51 -14.12
N ALA A 463 10.84 12.31 -13.83
CA ALA A 463 10.71 13.76 -13.69
C ALA A 463 10.17 14.41 -14.97
N HIS A 464 10.74 14.10 -16.14
CA HIS A 464 10.29 14.66 -17.42
C HIS A 464 8.88 14.20 -17.80
N THR A 465 8.52 12.94 -17.50
CA THR A 465 7.17 12.42 -17.77
C THR A 465 6.14 13.13 -16.90
N LEU A 466 6.46 13.30 -15.62
CA LEU A 466 5.59 14.04 -14.69
C LEU A 466 5.48 15.52 -15.08
N LEU A 467 6.58 16.13 -15.54
CA LEU A 467 6.61 17.51 -16.00
C LEU A 467 5.73 17.72 -17.23
N LYS A 468 5.76 16.80 -18.20
CA LYS A 468 4.86 16.83 -19.36
C LYS A 468 3.38 16.81 -18.95
N PHE A 469 3.03 15.93 -18.01
CA PHE A 469 1.67 15.85 -17.48
C PHE A 469 1.23 17.15 -16.80
N VAL A 470 2.10 17.73 -15.97
CA VAL A 470 1.82 19.01 -15.29
C VAL A 470 1.64 20.13 -16.31
N VAL A 471 2.50 20.21 -17.32
CA VAL A 471 2.38 21.22 -18.39
C VAL A 471 1.08 21.07 -19.17
N ASP A 472 0.73 19.85 -19.56
CA ASP A 472 -0.52 19.58 -20.30
C ASP A 472 -1.77 19.95 -19.49
N THR A 473 -1.71 19.76 -18.17
CA THR A 473 -2.81 20.10 -17.27
C THR A 473 -2.91 21.61 -17.08
N ILE A 474 -1.80 22.27 -16.76
CA ILE A 474 -1.75 23.73 -16.59
C ILE A 474 -2.13 24.45 -17.88
N ARG A 475 -1.76 23.92 -19.05
CA ARG A 475 -2.07 24.54 -20.34
C ARG A 475 -3.56 24.59 -20.65
N LYS A 476 -4.38 23.69 -20.08
CA LYS A 476 -5.84 23.73 -20.25
C LYS A 476 -6.45 24.93 -19.55
N GLU A 477 -6.01 25.21 -18.33
CA GLU A 477 -6.48 26.33 -17.51
C GLU A 477 -5.83 27.66 -17.91
N PHE A 478 -4.57 27.62 -18.36
CA PHE A 478 -3.78 28.79 -18.75
C PHE A 478 -3.25 28.67 -20.20
N PRO A 479 -4.09 28.85 -21.23
CA PRO A 479 -3.70 28.63 -22.63
C PRO A 479 -2.59 29.57 -23.12
N ASN A 480 -2.53 30.79 -22.57
CA ASN A 480 -1.74 31.88 -23.12
C ASN A 480 -0.48 32.26 -22.31
N ASN A 481 -0.30 31.69 -21.11
CA ASN A 481 0.83 32.00 -20.23
C ASN A 481 2.15 31.38 -20.74
N SER A 482 3.28 32.05 -20.51
CA SER A 482 4.60 31.45 -20.72
C SER A 482 4.87 30.43 -19.61
N ILE A 483 5.26 29.21 -19.97
CA ILE A 483 5.65 28.15 -19.02
C ILE A 483 7.12 27.81 -19.22
N HIS A 484 7.92 27.92 -18.18
CA HIS A 484 9.33 27.56 -18.16
C HIS A 484 9.50 26.26 -17.39
N THR A 485 10.15 25.27 -18.00
CA THR A 485 10.36 23.95 -17.40
C THR A 485 11.84 23.73 -17.10
N HIS A 486 12.17 23.54 -15.83
CA HIS A 486 13.53 23.35 -15.34
C HIS A 486 13.65 21.97 -14.69
N THR A 487 14.73 21.25 -14.97
CA THR A 487 14.98 19.92 -14.36
C THR A 487 16.35 19.86 -13.71
N PHE A 488 16.43 19.33 -12.49
CA PHE A 488 17.65 19.22 -11.70
C PHE A 488 17.89 17.79 -11.22
N SER A 489 19.16 17.38 -11.22
CA SER A 489 19.62 16.11 -10.64
C SER A 489 21.04 16.29 -10.07
N ASP A 490 21.35 15.57 -8.99
CA ASP A 490 22.70 15.49 -8.43
C ASP A 490 23.55 14.37 -9.03
N SER A 491 23.00 13.62 -10.00
CA SER A 491 23.72 12.58 -10.72
C SER A 491 24.51 13.14 -11.91
N ALA A 492 25.79 13.45 -11.67
CA ALA A 492 26.71 13.89 -12.73
C ALA A 492 26.81 12.89 -13.90
N ILE A 493 26.73 11.58 -13.62
CA ILE A 493 26.77 10.53 -14.65
C ILE A 493 25.52 10.56 -15.53
N THR A 494 24.34 10.70 -14.90
CA THR A 494 23.07 10.76 -15.61
C THR A 494 23.01 12.00 -16.51
N LEU A 495 23.39 13.16 -15.98
CA LEU A 495 23.44 14.41 -16.74
C LEU A 495 24.46 14.33 -17.88
N PHE A 496 25.63 13.73 -17.65
CA PHE A 496 26.61 13.51 -18.69
C PHE A 496 26.06 12.65 -19.85
N TRP A 497 25.27 11.61 -19.56
CA TRP A 497 24.61 10.81 -20.60
C TRP A 497 23.54 11.58 -21.37
N CYS A 498 22.83 12.51 -20.74
CA CYS A 498 21.77 13.30 -21.37
C CYS A 498 22.31 14.47 -22.22
N LEU A 499 23.46 15.04 -21.86
CA LEU A 499 24.00 16.27 -22.45
C LEU A 499 25.10 16.04 -23.50
N GLN A 500 25.64 14.82 -23.61
CA GLN A 500 26.60 14.45 -24.68
C GLN A 500 25.88 13.88 -25.91
N ASP A 501 26.48 14.05 -27.09
CA ASP A 501 25.98 13.46 -28.34
C ASP A 501 25.78 11.94 -28.23
N SER A 502 24.57 11.51 -28.59
CA SER A 502 24.07 10.13 -28.58
C SER A 502 24.87 9.13 -29.43
N ASN A 503 25.89 9.60 -30.16
CA ASN A 503 26.72 8.81 -31.07
C ASN A 503 27.97 8.18 -30.44
N LYS A 504 28.25 8.39 -29.14
CA LYS A 504 29.34 7.68 -28.45
C LYS A 504 28.93 6.23 -28.12
N LYS A 505 29.40 5.30 -28.94
CA LYS A 505 29.11 3.84 -29.04
C LYS A 505 29.17 2.95 -27.78
N ASN A 506 29.32 3.45 -26.55
CA ASN A 506 29.69 2.60 -25.39
C ASN A 506 28.76 2.58 -24.16
N ASN A 507 27.57 3.20 -24.17
CA ASN A 507 26.75 3.31 -22.94
C ASN A 507 25.70 2.17 -22.74
N GLY A 508 25.54 1.28 -23.72
CA GLY A 508 24.60 0.15 -23.68
C GLY A 508 23.13 0.52 -23.97
N ILE A 509 22.36 -0.46 -24.45
CA ILE A 509 20.99 -0.28 -24.97
C ILE A 509 20.04 0.38 -23.95
N PHE A 510 20.16 0.00 -22.67
CA PHE A 510 19.32 0.57 -21.61
C PHE A 510 19.48 2.08 -21.46
N VAL A 511 20.73 2.57 -21.40
CA VAL A 511 21.03 4.00 -21.24
C VAL A 511 20.61 4.75 -22.48
N ALA A 512 20.93 4.23 -23.67
CA ALA A 512 20.56 4.83 -24.95
C ALA A 512 19.04 5.02 -25.07
N ASN A 513 18.25 4.00 -24.73
CA ASN A 513 16.79 4.08 -24.80
C ASN A 513 16.20 5.12 -23.82
N ARG A 514 16.75 5.24 -22.61
CA ARG A 514 16.25 6.21 -21.61
C ARG A 514 16.66 7.64 -21.93
N VAL A 515 17.88 7.85 -22.43
CA VAL A 515 18.31 9.16 -22.94
C VAL A 515 17.43 9.58 -24.12
N LYS A 516 17.15 8.66 -25.06
CA LYS A 516 16.23 8.90 -26.17
C LYS A 516 14.85 9.33 -25.68
N SER A 517 14.28 8.66 -24.68
CA SER A 517 12.98 9.06 -24.09
C SER A 517 13.01 10.46 -23.49
N ILE A 518 14.10 10.84 -22.79
CA ILE A 518 14.26 12.20 -22.26
C ILE A 518 14.30 13.22 -23.40
N HIS A 519 15.05 12.96 -24.46
CA HIS A 519 15.12 13.85 -25.63
C HIS A 519 13.79 13.96 -26.37
N GLU A 520 13.05 12.86 -26.56
CA GLU A 520 11.70 12.87 -27.13
C GLU A 520 10.74 13.73 -26.30
N MET A 521 10.78 13.57 -24.96
CA MET A 521 9.96 14.36 -24.04
C MET A 521 10.37 15.84 -24.02
N ALA A 522 11.66 16.15 -24.12
CA ALA A 522 12.16 17.51 -24.28
C ALA A 522 11.65 18.15 -25.57
N SER A 523 11.79 17.46 -26.71
CA SER A 523 11.24 17.93 -27.99
C SER A 523 9.72 18.14 -27.94
N THR A 524 9.01 17.23 -27.27
CA THR A 524 7.57 17.35 -27.10
C THR A 524 7.22 18.57 -26.25
N LEU A 525 7.90 18.79 -25.11
CA LEU A 525 7.70 19.98 -24.28
C LEU A 525 7.98 21.28 -25.04
N SER A 526 9.08 21.33 -25.81
CA SER A 526 9.42 22.49 -26.64
C SER A 526 8.43 22.74 -27.79
N SER A 527 7.73 21.71 -28.26
CA SER A 527 6.71 21.85 -29.31
C SER A 527 5.40 22.46 -28.83
N ILE A 528 5.15 22.48 -27.51
CA ILE A 528 3.95 23.06 -26.94
C ILE A 528 4.03 24.58 -27.00
N HIS A 529 2.94 25.22 -27.43
CA HIS A 529 2.85 26.68 -27.52
C HIS A 529 3.24 27.37 -26.20
N LYS A 530 4.14 28.36 -26.29
CA LYS A 530 4.66 29.17 -25.16
C LYS A 530 5.23 28.33 -24.01
N VAL A 531 5.85 27.20 -24.31
CA VAL A 531 6.62 26.42 -23.33
C VAL A 531 8.10 26.53 -23.66
N THR A 532 8.89 27.02 -22.69
CA THR A 532 10.35 27.06 -22.76
C THR A 532 10.91 25.88 -21.98
N TYR A 533 11.61 24.99 -22.68
CA TYR A 533 12.32 23.87 -22.07
C TYR A 533 13.77 24.24 -21.77
N HIS A 534 14.20 24.07 -20.52
CA HIS A 534 15.58 24.22 -20.10
C HIS A 534 16.23 22.85 -19.96
N ASN A 535 17.45 22.70 -20.48
CA ASN A 535 18.20 21.45 -20.36
C ASN A 535 18.42 21.07 -18.89
N PRO A 536 18.53 19.76 -18.57
CA PRO A 536 18.73 19.30 -17.21
C PRO A 536 20.04 19.85 -16.62
N LYS A 537 19.99 20.36 -15.38
CA LYS A 537 21.12 20.99 -14.69
C LYS A 537 21.56 20.18 -13.48
N TYR A 538 22.83 20.37 -13.10
CA TYR A 538 23.37 19.78 -11.89
C TYR A 538 22.92 20.56 -10.65
N VAL A 539 22.60 19.84 -9.59
CA VAL A 539 22.39 20.40 -8.24
C VAL A 539 23.19 19.59 -7.23
N GLN A 540 23.66 20.22 -6.16
CA GLN A 540 24.33 19.50 -5.07
C GLN A 540 23.31 18.67 -4.28
N THR A 541 23.70 17.46 -3.83
CA THR A 541 22.81 16.52 -3.11
C THR A 541 22.07 17.14 -1.92
N HIS A 542 22.73 17.98 -1.12
CA HIS A 542 22.08 18.62 0.05
C HIS A 542 21.05 19.67 -0.33
N SER A 543 21.03 20.11 -1.59
CA SER A 543 20.10 21.07 -2.16
C SER A 543 19.12 20.40 -3.12
N ASN A 544 19.02 19.06 -3.10
CA ASN A 544 18.10 18.28 -3.91
C ASN A 544 16.92 17.79 -3.05
N PRO A 545 15.72 18.42 -3.13
CA PRO A 545 14.56 17.99 -2.37
C PRO A 545 14.14 16.54 -2.66
N ALA A 546 14.47 15.99 -3.84
CA ALA A 546 14.14 14.61 -4.19
C ALA A 546 14.93 13.57 -3.37
N ASP A 547 16.06 13.94 -2.73
CA ASP A 547 16.82 13.02 -1.84
C ASP A 547 15.97 12.57 -0.64
N HIS A 548 15.06 13.44 -0.17
CA HIS A 548 14.12 13.10 0.90
C HIS A 548 13.09 12.04 0.50
N ILE A 549 12.79 11.89 -0.79
CA ILE A 549 11.93 10.83 -1.29
C ILE A 549 12.63 9.47 -1.17
N THR A 550 13.94 9.42 -1.42
CA THR A 550 14.68 8.16 -1.51
C THR A 550 15.30 7.73 -0.18
N ARG A 551 15.50 8.69 0.75
CA ARG A 551 16.07 8.48 2.10
C ARG A 551 15.07 8.60 3.24
N GLY A 552 13.93 9.24 3.00
CA GLY A 552 12.89 9.50 4.00
C GLY A 552 13.15 10.77 4.83
N LEU A 553 12.12 11.21 5.56
CA LEU A 553 12.12 12.33 6.49
C LEU A 553 11.72 11.87 7.88
N THR A 554 12.22 12.54 8.92
CA THR A 554 11.68 12.37 10.27
C THR A 554 10.32 13.08 10.40
N SER A 555 9.52 12.72 11.40
CA SER A 555 8.25 13.41 11.67
C SER A 555 8.47 14.89 12.02
N ILE A 556 9.59 15.22 12.67
CA ILE A 556 9.96 16.60 13.00
C ILE A 556 10.24 17.38 11.71
N ASP A 557 11.08 16.83 10.82
CA ASP A 557 11.44 17.50 9.56
C ASP A 557 10.24 17.64 8.63
N MET A 558 9.34 16.65 8.60
CA MET A 558 8.12 16.69 7.80
C MET A 558 7.14 17.77 8.30
N ASN A 559 7.06 17.98 9.61
CA ASN A 559 6.16 18.96 10.21
C ASN A 559 6.74 20.39 10.25
N ASP A 560 8.01 20.59 9.88
CA ASP A 560 8.60 21.92 9.76
C ASP A 560 8.21 22.57 8.42
N PRO A 561 7.36 23.63 8.41
CA PRO A 561 6.95 24.30 7.18
C PRO A 561 8.10 25.03 6.46
N ASN A 562 9.25 25.22 7.13
CA ASN A 562 10.45 25.80 6.54
C ASN A 562 11.40 24.77 5.95
N HIS A 563 11.07 23.48 6.06
CA HIS A 563 11.92 22.43 5.53
C HIS A 563 12.00 22.49 3.99
N MET A 564 13.16 22.11 3.44
CA MET A 564 13.46 22.12 1.99
C MET A 564 12.43 21.32 1.17
N TRP A 565 11.85 20.27 1.76
CA TRP A 565 10.79 19.50 1.13
C TRP A 565 9.57 20.35 0.74
N TRP A 566 9.21 21.34 1.57
CA TRP A 566 8.04 22.20 1.33
C TRP A 566 8.40 23.48 0.56
N GLN A 567 9.57 24.07 0.84
CA GLN A 567 10.01 25.33 0.21
C GLN A 567 10.80 25.15 -1.09
N GLY A 568 11.12 23.92 -1.49
CA GLY A 568 12.06 23.66 -2.57
C GLY A 568 13.50 23.95 -2.16
N ALA A 569 14.42 23.87 -3.12
CA ALA A 569 15.85 24.07 -2.84
C ALA A 569 16.13 25.49 -2.28
N PRO A 570 17.12 25.68 -1.38
CA PRO A 570 17.33 26.96 -0.71
C PRO A 570 17.53 28.17 -1.62
N TRP A 571 18.16 27.96 -2.79
CA TRP A 571 18.41 28.97 -3.80
C TRP A 571 17.19 29.33 -4.66
N MET A 572 16.08 28.60 -4.55
CA MET A 572 14.83 28.93 -5.24
C MET A 572 14.14 30.18 -4.64
N LYS A 573 14.65 30.73 -3.53
CA LYS A 573 14.23 32.04 -3.04
C LYS A 573 14.64 33.18 -3.97
N ASP A 574 15.68 32.95 -4.78
CA ASP A 574 16.14 33.87 -5.79
C ASP A 574 15.44 33.65 -7.14
N PRO A 575 15.38 34.66 -8.03
CA PRO A 575 14.81 34.54 -9.37
C PRO A 575 15.59 33.56 -10.26
N PRO A 576 14.95 32.98 -11.31
CA PRO A 576 15.52 31.96 -12.19
C PRO A 576 16.92 32.26 -12.76
N GLY A 577 17.24 33.54 -12.99
CA GLY A 577 18.55 33.96 -13.48
C GLY A 577 19.73 33.75 -12.51
N LYS A 578 19.46 33.49 -11.23
CA LYS A 578 20.48 33.21 -10.19
C LYS A 578 20.55 31.74 -9.78
N TRP A 579 19.72 30.88 -10.36
CA TRP A 579 19.73 29.45 -10.04
C TRP A 579 21.03 28.79 -10.46
N PRO A 580 21.48 27.73 -9.76
CA PRO A 580 22.74 27.08 -10.04
C PRO A 580 22.78 26.57 -11.48
N ASP A 581 23.86 26.93 -12.16
CA ASP A 581 24.27 26.40 -13.47
C ASP A 581 25.68 25.84 -13.33
N ASP A 582 25.91 25.12 -12.22
CA ASP A 582 27.20 24.56 -11.88
C ASP A 582 27.67 23.64 -13.02
N PRO A 583 28.94 23.74 -13.45
CA PRO A 583 29.48 22.81 -14.42
C PRO A 583 29.37 21.39 -13.86
N ILE A 584 28.90 20.46 -14.69
CA ILE A 584 28.81 19.05 -14.32
C ILE A 584 30.20 18.63 -13.83
N PRO A 585 30.33 18.10 -12.59
CA PRO A 585 31.61 17.65 -12.08
C PRO A 585 32.25 16.70 -13.11
N PRO A 586 33.55 16.86 -13.45
CA PRO A 586 34.18 15.99 -14.43
C PRO A 586 33.98 14.54 -14.00
N THR A 587 33.17 13.81 -14.76
CA THR A 587 32.94 12.39 -14.56
C THR A 587 34.24 11.70 -14.91
N ALA A 588 35.05 11.43 -13.88
CA ALA A 588 36.30 10.73 -14.04
C ALA A 588 36.03 9.43 -14.83
N HIS A 589 36.79 9.25 -15.91
CA HIS A 589 37.22 7.91 -16.33
C HIS A 589 37.57 7.07 -15.07
N PRO A 590 37.34 5.74 -15.08
CA PRO A 590 37.30 4.88 -13.90
C PRO A 590 38.40 5.21 -12.89
N PRO A 591 38.10 5.13 -11.59
CA PRO A 591 38.71 5.93 -10.54
C PRO A 591 40.23 5.81 -10.55
N TYR A 592 40.91 6.77 -11.18
CA TYR A 592 42.29 7.05 -10.86
C TYR A 592 42.29 8.11 -9.78
N ALA A 593 42.88 7.73 -8.66
CA ALA A 593 42.92 8.48 -7.42
C ALA A 593 43.36 9.93 -7.66
N GLN A 594 42.52 10.89 -7.27
CA GLN A 594 43.03 12.18 -6.85
C GLN A 594 43.86 11.95 -5.59
N ILE A 595 45.07 12.51 -5.60
CA ILE A 595 45.90 12.63 -4.40
C ILE A 595 45.15 13.62 -3.51
N ALA A 596 44.40 13.08 -2.55
CA ALA A 596 43.81 13.87 -1.49
C ALA A 596 44.96 14.48 -0.67
N GLU A 597 44.85 15.77 -0.35
CA GLU A 597 45.64 16.39 0.70
C GLU A 597 45.55 15.54 1.98
N PRO A 598 46.61 15.43 2.78
CA PRO A 598 46.66 14.55 3.94
C PRO A 598 45.67 15.02 5.02
N ILE A 599 44.43 14.57 4.93
CA ILE A 599 43.44 14.74 6.00
C ILE A 599 43.90 13.86 7.16
N GLN A 600 44.10 14.47 8.34
CA GLN A 600 44.28 13.77 9.63
C GLN A 600 42.99 13.05 10.05
N SER A 601 42.51 12.12 9.23
CA SER A 601 41.42 11.22 9.54
C SER A 601 41.95 9.80 9.63
N PRO A 602 41.40 8.95 10.51
CA PRO A 602 41.88 7.58 10.63
C PRO A 602 41.78 6.89 9.26
N LEU A 603 42.89 6.25 8.85
CA LEU A 603 43.08 5.59 7.54
C LEU A 603 41.89 4.68 7.14
N ILE A 604 41.14 4.16 8.11
CA ILE A 604 39.94 3.34 7.91
C ILE A 604 38.80 3.87 8.77
N ASN A 605 37.72 4.33 8.12
CA ASN A 605 36.50 4.73 8.82
C ASN A 605 35.70 3.51 9.29
N LEU A 606 35.82 3.16 10.57
CA LEU A 606 35.14 2.02 11.18
C LEU A 606 33.61 2.14 11.19
N LYS A 607 33.02 3.34 11.10
CA LYS A 607 31.55 3.53 11.03
C LYS A 607 30.94 2.90 9.76
N ARG A 608 31.75 2.68 8.71
CA ARG A 608 31.32 2.00 7.47
C ARG A 608 31.41 0.46 7.54
N CYS A 609 31.93 -0.07 8.65
CA CYS A 609 32.11 -1.49 8.87
C CYS A 609 30.99 -2.02 9.76
N SER A 610 30.14 -2.90 9.21
CA SER A 610 29.04 -3.52 9.95
C SER A 610 29.48 -4.64 10.90
N THR A 611 30.68 -5.20 10.70
CA THR A 611 31.24 -6.29 11.52
C THR A 611 32.75 -6.13 11.69
N LEU A 612 33.30 -6.69 12.78
CA LEU A 612 34.75 -6.73 13.01
C LEU A 612 35.48 -7.44 11.85
N ASN A 613 34.95 -8.55 11.37
CA ASN A 613 35.51 -9.29 10.23
C ASN A 613 35.62 -8.43 8.97
N LYS A 614 34.63 -7.57 8.68
CA LYS A 614 34.68 -6.65 7.55
C LYS A 614 35.80 -5.62 7.74
N ALA A 615 35.94 -5.07 8.93
CA ALA A 615 37.00 -4.11 9.25
C ALA A 615 38.40 -4.75 9.13
N VAL A 616 38.58 -5.97 9.65
CA VAL A 616 39.82 -6.75 9.54
C VAL A 616 40.13 -7.07 8.07
N ASN A 617 39.14 -7.48 7.29
CA ASN A 617 39.34 -7.78 5.86
C ASN A 617 39.75 -6.55 5.06
N ILE A 618 39.05 -5.41 5.25
CA ILE A 618 39.40 -4.15 4.59
C ILE A 618 40.84 -3.77 4.95
N THR A 619 41.19 -3.83 6.24
CA THR A 619 42.55 -3.52 6.71
C THR A 619 43.59 -4.44 6.08
N GLY A 620 43.32 -5.75 6.00
CA GLY A 620 44.20 -6.71 5.35
C GLY A 620 44.42 -6.43 3.87
N PHE A 621 43.37 -6.06 3.12
CA PHE A 621 43.50 -5.69 1.71
C PHE A 621 44.22 -4.35 1.53
N VAL A 622 44.00 -3.38 2.42
CA VAL A 622 44.76 -2.12 2.43
C VAL A 622 46.25 -2.40 2.67
N LEU A 623 46.59 -3.28 3.61
CA LEU A 623 47.98 -3.67 3.88
C LEU A 623 48.61 -4.39 2.67
N ARG A 624 47.89 -5.29 1.99
CA ARG A 624 48.35 -5.89 0.72
C ARG A 624 48.59 -4.83 -0.36
N PHE A 625 47.70 -3.84 -0.47
CA PHE A 625 47.84 -2.76 -1.44
C PHE A 625 49.03 -1.85 -1.14
N ILE A 626 49.23 -1.48 0.13
CA ILE A 626 50.38 -0.70 0.60
C ILE A 626 51.66 -1.45 0.26
N GLN A 627 51.73 -2.74 0.60
CA GLN A 627 52.88 -3.58 0.30
C GLN A 627 53.18 -3.63 -1.20
N ARG A 628 52.15 -3.84 -2.04
CA ARG A 628 52.29 -3.83 -3.50
C ARG A 628 52.78 -2.48 -4.02
N SER A 629 52.31 -1.38 -3.46
CA SER A 629 52.72 -0.02 -3.84
C SER A 629 54.17 0.26 -3.41
N LEU A 630 54.57 -0.22 -2.22
CA LEU A 630 55.91 -0.06 -1.68
C LEU A 630 56.97 -0.86 -2.44
N THR A 631 56.62 -1.97 -3.11
CA THR A 631 57.57 -2.69 -3.99
C THR A 631 58.17 -1.79 -5.08
N LYS A 632 57.42 -0.78 -5.54
CA LYS A 632 57.83 0.18 -6.56
C LYS A 632 58.50 1.45 -6.01
N SER A 633 58.55 1.62 -4.70
CA SER A 633 59.14 2.80 -4.04
C SER A 633 60.67 2.66 -3.89
N SER A 634 61.40 3.77 -3.85
CA SER A 634 62.86 3.78 -3.59
C SER A 634 63.22 3.71 -2.10
N ASN A 635 62.24 3.80 -1.19
CA ASN A 635 62.46 3.92 0.25
C ASN A 635 62.64 2.55 0.93
N SER A 636 63.89 2.19 1.26
CA SER A 636 64.27 0.89 1.84
C SER A 636 63.70 0.64 3.24
N SER A 637 63.64 1.67 4.09
CA SER A 637 63.09 1.59 5.45
C SER A 637 61.60 1.17 5.47
N LEU A 638 60.80 1.74 4.57
CA LEU A 638 59.38 1.37 4.46
C LEU A 638 59.20 -0.03 3.86
N LYS A 639 60.08 -0.46 2.94
CA LYS A 639 60.05 -1.83 2.41
C LYS A 639 60.30 -2.85 3.51
N GLU A 640 61.32 -2.65 4.34
CA GLU A 640 61.61 -3.53 5.49
C GLU A 640 60.42 -3.64 6.44
N LYS A 641 59.78 -2.51 6.79
CA LYS A 641 58.65 -2.49 7.74
C LYS A 641 57.41 -3.27 7.27
N TYR A 642 57.19 -3.40 5.96
CA TYR A 642 55.99 -4.06 5.39
C TYR A 642 56.28 -5.38 4.64
N THR A 643 57.56 -5.78 4.49
CA THR A 643 58.02 -7.05 3.87
C THR A 643 57.29 -8.32 4.33
N GLN A 644 56.71 -8.29 5.53
CA GLN A 644 56.04 -9.43 6.12
C GLN A 644 54.68 -9.78 5.48
N PHE A 645 54.10 -8.91 4.63
CA PHE A 645 52.85 -9.20 3.91
C PHE A 645 53.12 -9.86 2.55
N PRO A 646 52.53 -11.05 2.27
CA PRO A 646 52.75 -11.71 1.00
C PRO A 646 52.07 -10.93 -0.15
N ILE A 647 52.76 -10.83 -1.29
CA ILE A 647 52.23 -10.22 -2.53
C ILE A 647 51.34 -11.27 -3.22
N MET A 648 50.25 -11.67 -2.58
CA MET A 648 49.29 -12.62 -3.13
C MET A 648 48.01 -11.90 -3.58
N ASN A 649 47.62 -12.11 -4.84
CA ASN A 649 46.37 -11.60 -5.43
C ASN A 649 45.15 -12.49 -5.10
N THR A 650 45.23 -13.34 -4.08
CA THR A 650 44.13 -14.23 -3.70
C THR A 650 42.96 -13.45 -3.12
N ARG A 651 41.74 -13.90 -3.35
CA ARG A 651 40.53 -13.27 -2.77
C ARG A 651 40.38 -13.48 -1.26
N LEU A 652 41.18 -14.36 -0.66
CA LEU A 652 41.10 -14.72 0.76
C LEU A 652 42.38 -14.28 1.50
N LEU A 653 42.19 -13.73 2.70
CA LEU A 653 43.28 -13.43 3.63
C LEU A 653 43.58 -14.68 4.47
N THR A 654 44.86 -14.98 4.63
CA THR A 654 45.37 -16.03 5.54
C THR A 654 45.12 -15.66 7.00
N ALA A 655 45.17 -16.65 7.90
CA ALA A 655 44.99 -16.41 9.34
C ALA A 655 46.02 -15.40 9.90
N LEU A 656 47.27 -15.49 9.45
CA LEU A 656 48.33 -14.55 9.84
C LEU A 656 48.05 -13.13 9.35
N GLU A 657 47.58 -12.95 8.11
CA GLU A 657 47.20 -11.64 7.58
C GLU A 657 46.03 -11.02 8.33
N ARG A 658 45.04 -11.83 8.71
CA ARG A 658 43.89 -11.37 9.52
C ARG A 658 44.31 -10.98 10.93
N SER A 659 45.19 -11.76 11.56
CA SER A 659 45.74 -11.44 12.89
C SER A 659 46.50 -10.11 12.86
N ARG A 660 47.40 -9.93 11.89
CA ARG A 660 48.13 -8.66 11.71
C ARG A 660 47.23 -7.49 11.35
N ALA A 661 46.21 -7.71 10.52
CA ALA A 661 45.24 -6.66 10.20
C ALA A 661 44.46 -6.20 11.43
N LEU A 662 44.10 -7.13 12.33
CA LEU A 662 43.47 -6.79 13.61
C LEU A 662 44.44 -6.02 14.52
N GLN A 663 45.69 -6.45 14.63
CA GLN A 663 46.74 -5.76 15.39
C GLN A 663 46.98 -4.33 14.87
N THR A 664 47.11 -4.14 13.56
CA THR A 664 47.27 -2.81 12.94
C THR A 664 46.07 -1.91 13.21
N LEU A 665 44.86 -2.47 13.13
CA LEU A 665 43.64 -1.72 13.40
C LEU A 665 43.58 -1.26 14.86
N ILE A 666 43.95 -2.14 15.80
CA ILE A 666 44.06 -1.80 17.22
C ILE A 666 45.15 -0.75 17.46
N ARG A 667 46.33 -0.92 16.87
CA ARG A 667 47.46 0.03 17.00
C ARG A 667 47.07 1.43 16.51
N ASN A 668 46.40 1.50 15.36
CA ASN A 668 45.89 2.77 14.83
C ASN A 668 44.87 3.41 15.80
N HIS A 669 43.89 2.64 16.28
CA HIS A 669 42.92 3.11 17.27
C HIS A 669 43.58 3.60 18.56
N GLN A 670 44.60 2.89 19.06
CA GLN A 670 45.38 3.29 20.22
C GLN A 670 46.17 4.59 19.95
N SER A 671 46.81 4.72 18.79
CA SER A 671 47.58 5.94 18.44
C SER A 671 46.74 7.21 18.37
N CYS A 672 45.44 7.08 18.04
CA CYS A 672 44.51 8.20 18.03
C CYS A 672 43.96 8.56 19.42
N HIS A 673 44.17 7.72 20.44
CA HIS A 673 43.48 7.84 21.74
C HIS A 673 44.39 7.73 22.96
N ILE A 674 45.62 7.27 22.80
CA ILE A 674 46.61 7.16 23.86
C ILE A 674 47.71 8.16 23.53
N HIS A 675 47.88 9.14 24.42
CA HIS A 675 48.89 10.17 24.32
C HIS A 675 49.96 9.96 25.40
N THR A 676 51.19 10.41 25.12
CA THR A 676 52.36 10.21 26.00
C THR A 676 52.19 10.73 27.43
N HIS A 677 51.24 11.63 27.66
CA HIS A 677 50.96 12.24 28.96
C HIS A 677 49.80 11.59 29.74
N ASP A 678 49.19 10.54 29.19
CA ASP A 678 48.03 9.88 29.81
C ASP A 678 48.38 9.26 31.17
N VAL A 679 47.41 9.35 32.09
CA VAL A 679 47.52 8.86 33.47
C VAL A 679 47.83 7.36 33.50
N TRP A 680 47.34 6.59 32.52
CA TRP A 680 47.60 5.15 32.42
C TRP A 680 49.08 4.83 32.18
N ILE A 681 49.79 5.66 31.41
CA ILE A 681 51.22 5.51 31.14
C ILE A 681 52.02 5.99 32.36
N LYS A 682 51.70 7.19 32.88
CA LYS A 682 52.41 7.79 34.02
C LYS A 682 52.36 6.91 35.28
N ASN A 683 51.23 6.21 35.50
CA ASN A 683 51.05 5.32 36.65
C ASN A 683 51.46 3.87 36.36
N ASN A 684 52.14 3.60 35.25
CA ASN A 684 52.59 2.27 34.83
C ASN A 684 51.45 1.21 34.81
N ILE A 685 50.24 1.63 34.46
CA ILE A 685 49.05 0.76 34.36
C ILE A 685 49.04 0.02 33.01
N ILE A 686 49.64 0.63 31.99
CA ILE A 686 49.81 0.03 30.66
C ILE A 686 51.26 0.08 30.21
N SER A 687 51.68 -0.90 29.42
CA SER A 687 52.98 -0.93 28.75
C SER A 687 52.81 -1.34 27.29
N GLN A 688 53.80 -1.01 26.46
CA GLN A 688 53.77 -1.32 25.03
C GLN A 688 54.55 -2.62 24.78
N ASP A 689 53.98 -3.54 24.01
CA ASP A 689 54.63 -4.80 23.65
C ASP A 689 55.60 -4.67 22.46
N GLU A 690 56.30 -5.75 22.11
CA GLU A 690 57.21 -5.83 20.95
C GLU A 690 56.52 -5.49 19.62
N THR A 691 55.19 -5.59 19.56
CA THR A 691 54.37 -5.26 18.39
C THR A 691 53.81 -3.84 18.44
N GLU A 692 54.36 -2.97 19.30
CA GLU A 692 53.92 -1.59 19.47
C GLU A 692 52.45 -1.45 19.93
N ILE A 693 51.85 -2.47 20.57
CA ILE A 693 50.47 -2.42 21.09
C ILE A 693 50.46 -2.18 22.59
N TRP A 694 49.60 -1.27 23.06
CA TRP A 694 49.41 -1.00 24.48
C TRP A 694 48.58 -2.09 25.16
N ARG A 695 49.13 -2.67 26.23
CA ARG A 695 48.52 -3.72 27.05
C ARG A 695 48.46 -3.31 28.51
N ALA A 696 47.48 -3.84 29.25
CA ALA A 696 47.38 -3.62 30.68
C ALA A 696 48.43 -4.45 31.43
N ASN A 697 49.13 -3.80 32.37
CA ASN A 697 49.98 -4.49 33.34
C ASN A 697 49.07 -5.08 34.42
N SER A 698 49.07 -6.40 34.58
CA SER A 698 48.29 -7.07 35.62
C SER A 698 49.19 -7.59 36.74
N ARG A 699 48.59 -7.99 37.87
CA ARG A 699 49.31 -8.68 38.96
C ARG A 699 49.36 -10.19 38.76
N LEU A 700 48.98 -10.68 37.59
CA LEU A 700 48.84 -12.10 37.26
C LEU A 700 50.04 -12.63 36.46
N ASP A 701 51.16 -11.92 36.46
CA ASP A 701 52.35 -12.28 35.67
C ASP A 701 52.88 -13.70 35.99
N HIS A 702 52.76 -14.13 37.25
CA HIS A 702 53.14 -15.48 37.71
C HIS A 702 52.00 -16.50 37.72
N ALA A 703 50.77 -16.14 37.33
CA ALA A 703 49.65 -17.07 37.29
C ALA A 703 49.79 -18.08 36.14
N ASP A 704 49.27 -19.30 36.30
CA ASP A 704 49.26 -20.32 35.23
C ASP A 704 48.06 -20.11 34.29
N ILE A 705 48.11 -19.00 33.54
CA ILE A 705 47.09 -18.58 32.56
C ILE A 705 47.77 -18.10 31.27
N PRO A 706 47.07 -18.05 30.12
CA PRO A 706 47.67 -17.58 28.87
C PRO A 706 48.24 -16.17 28.97
N ALA A 707 49.38 -15.91 28.31
CA ALA A 707 50.06 -14.62 28.35
C ALA A 707 49.17 -13.44 27.92
N GLU A 708 48.26 -13.67 26.95
CA GLU A 708 47.29 -12.65 26.51
C GLU A 708 46.29 -12.26 27.61
N THR A 709 45.99 -13.18 28.53
CA THR A 709 45.10 -12.95 29.68
C THR A 709 45.85 -12.29 30.84
N LYS A 710 47.15 -12.57 30.98
CA LYS A 710 48.03 -11.86 31.93
C LYS A 710 48.15 -10.39 31.56
N SER A 711 48.27 -10.08 30.26
CA SER A 711 48.45 -8.71 29.78
C SER A 711 47.46 -8.40 28.65
N PRO A 712 46.17 -8.17 28.98
CA PRO A 712 45.13 -7.96 27.99
C PRO A 712 45.31 -6.64 27.24
N ILE A 713 44.91 -6.61 25.98
CA ILE A 713 45.06 -5.44 25.10
C ILE A 713 44.10 -4.33 25.54
N LEU A 714 44.62 -3.12 25.77
CA LEU A 714 43.77 -1.96 26.08
C LEU A 714 43.03 -1.51 24.81
N ILE A 715 41.70 -1.45 24.88
CA ILE A 715 40.88 -0.78 23.86
C ILE A 715 40.29 0.51 24.46
N PRO A 716 40.87 1.69 24.17
CA PRO A 716 40.35 2.95 24.68
C PRO A 716 38.90 3.19 24.25
N THR A 717 38.07 3.65 25.18
CA THR A 717 36.68 4.06 24.89
C THR A 717 36.54 5.58 24.91
N ASN A 718 35.99 6.15 23.84
CA ASN A 718 35.60 7.57 23.74
C ASN A 718 34.07 7.70 23.56
N LYS A 719 33.56 8.88 23.18
CA LYS A 719 32.12 9.08 22.89
C LYS A 719 31.60 8.14 21.78
N ASP A 720 32.42 7.87 20.75
CA ASP A 720 32.10 7.04 19.58
C ASP A 720 32.85 5.70 19.58
N SER A 721 32.73 4.91 20.66
CA SER A 721 33.46 3.64 20.94
C SER A 721 33.23 2.50 19.91
N THR A 722 33.47 2.76 18.63
CA THR A 722 33.06 1.96 17.47
C THR A 722 33.83 0.66 17.40
N LEU A 723 35.16 0.71 17.59
CA LEU A 723 35.98 -0.51 17.63
C LEU A 723 35.58 -1.43 18.79
N ALA A 724 35.39 -0.88 19.99
CA ALA A 724 34.97 -1.64 21.16
C ALA A 724 33.60 -2.32 20.92
N ARG A 725 32.63 -1.60 20.33
CA ARG A 725 31.31 -2.16 19.95
C ARG A 725 31.45 -3.29 18.93
N LEU A 726 32.31 -3.14 17.91
CA LEU A 726 32.55 -4.19 16.91
C LEU A 726 33.16 -5.46 17.54
N ILE A 727 34.11 -5.32 18.48
CA ILE A 727 34.71 -6.44 19.22
C ILE A 727 33.69 -7.13 20.11
N ILE A 728 32.90 -6.35 20.85
CA ILE A 728 31.83 -6.86 21.73
C ILE A 728 30.77 -7.61 20.90
N SER A 729 30.29 -7.01 19.82
CA SER A 729 29.28 -7.59 18.94
C SER A 729 29.79 -8.89 18.30
N HIS A 730 31.04 -8.91 17.83
CA HIS A 730 31.67 -10.12 17.31
C HIS A 730 31.73 -11.24 18.36
N THR A 731 32.18 -10.92 19.58
CA THR A 731 32.27 -11.88 20.69
C THR A 731 30.89 -12.41 21.09
N HIS A 732 29.89 -11.54 21.16
CA HIS A 732 28.51 -11.94 21.48
C HIS A 732 27.94 -12.92 20.44
N VAL A 733 28.20 -12.67 19.14
CA VAL A 733 27.73 -13.55 18.05
C VAL A 733 28.51 -14.87 18.02
N THR A 734 29.83 -14.86 18.23
CA THR A 734 30.64 -16.10 18.23
C THR A 734 30.36 -16.98 19.45
N MET A 735 29.94 -16.39 20.57
CA MET A 735 29.45 -17.12 21.74
C MET A 735 27.97 -17.49 21.66
N PHE A 736 27.40 -17.60 20.45
CA PHE A 736 26.01 -18.01 20.23
C PHE A 736 24.98 -17.19 21.02
N HIS A 737 25.15 -15.87 21.03
CA HIS A 737 24.26 -14.94 21.73
C HIS A 737 24.24 -15.10 23.26
N ALA A 738 25.36 -15.53 23.86
CA ALA A 738 25.50 -15.63 25.30
C ALA A 738 25.18 -14.33 26.05
N GLY A 739 24.72 -14.47 27.29
CA GLY A 739 24.37 -13.36 28.18
C GLY A 739 25.55 -12.44 28.52
N THR A 740 25.24 -11.28 29.10
CA THR A 740 26.21 -10.21 29.38
C THR A 740 27.44 -10.67 30.16
N GLU A 741 27.27 -11.47 31.22
CA GLU A 741 28.41 -11.93 32.04
C GLU A 741 29.36 -12.85 31.27
N ASN A 742 28.81 -13.76 30.46
CA ASN A 742 29.62 -14.68 29.66
C ASN A 742 30.44 -13.94 28.62
N VAL A 743 29.82 -12.97 27.93
CA VAL A 743 30.52 -12.10 26.97
C VAL A 743 31.59 -11.27 27.66
N LEU A 744 31.31 -10.73 28.86
CA LEU A 744 32.32 -9.98 29.64
C LEU A 744 33.50 -10.85 30.04
N ASN A 745 33.25 -12.07 30.50
CA ASN A 745 34.31 -13.00 30.89
C ASN A 745 35.18 -13.38 29.69
N GLN A 746 34.57 -13.67 28.53
CA GLN A 746 35.33 -13.97 27.33
C GLN A 746 36.16 -12.77 26.84
N LEU A 747 35.61 -11.56 26.91
CA LEU A 747 36.35 -10.34 26.52
C LEU A 747 37.57 -10.11 27.40
N LYS A 748 37.47 -10.35 28.72
CA LYS A 748 38.58 -10.16 29.67
C LYS A 748 39.78 -11.06 29.40
N ASN A 749 39.59 -12.18 28.70
CA ASN A 749 40.69 -13.09 28.35
C ASN A 749 41.69 -12.46 27.37
N HIS A 750 41.27 -11.46 26.58
CA HIS A 750 42.09 -10.85 25.53
C HIS A 750 42.12 -9.31 25.58
N TYR A 751 41.09 -8.66 26.14
CA TYR A 751 40.89 -7.22 26.06
C TYR A 751 40.55 -6.60 27.42
N TRP A 752 41.18 -5.45 27.69
CA TRP A 752 40.76 -4.53 28.73
C TRP A 752 40.02 -3.35 28.08
N ILE A 753 38.69 -3.33 28.23
CA ILE A 753 37.81 -2.29 27.68
C ILE A 753 37.20 -1.48 28.85
N PRO A 754 37.53 -0.19 29.00
CA PRO A 754 36.89 0.67 30.00
C PRO A 754 35.36 0.70 29.82
N ARG A 755 34.59 0.69 30.91
CA ARG A 755 33.11 0.64 30.89
C ARG A 755 32.52 -0.54 30.09
N SER A 756 33.26 -1.64 29.94
CA SER A 756 32.85 -2.83 29.18
C SER A 756 31.45 -3.33 29.53
N ARG A 757 31.09 -3.41 30.81
CA ARG A 757 29.76 -3.88 31.27
C ARG A 757 28.60 -3.08 30.68
N GLN A 758 28.71 -1.75 30.65
CA GLN A 758 27.66 -0.89 30.09
C GLN A 758 27.54 -1.07 28.57
N LEU A 759 28.69 -1.14 27.89
CA LEU A 759 28.74 -1.35 26.44
C LEU A 759 28.18 -2.73 26.05
N VAL A 760 28.56 -3.81 26.74
CA VAL A 760 28.04 -5.16 26.50
C VAL A 760 26.53 -5.22 26.74
N LYS A 761 26.02 -4.64 27.84
CA LYS A 761 24.56 -4.54 28.06
C LYS A 761 23.86 -3.85 26.90
N SER A 762 24.43 -2.75 26.40
CA SER A 762 23.84 -2.00 25.28
C SER A 762 23.81 -2.81 23.98
N GLU A 763 24.89 -3.52 23.66
CA GLU A 763 25.03 -4.33 22.43
C GLU A 763 24.15 -5.59 22.47
N VAL A 764 24.06 -6.26 23.62
CA VAL A 764 23.18 -7.43 23.77
C VAL A 764 21.71 -7.00 23.68
N ARG A 765 21.34 -5.84 24.25
CA ARG A 765 19.97 -5.31 24.20
C ARG A 765 19.57 -4.84 22.79
N SER A 766 20.49 -4.30 22.01
CA SER A 766 20.23 -3.89 20.62
C SER A 766 20.21 -5.08 19.65
N CYS A 767 20.76 -6.24 20.05
CA CYS A 767 20.84 -7.44 19.24
C CYS A 767 19.45 -7.98 18.86
N ILE A 768 19.16 -8.05 17.55
CA ILE A 768 17.84 -8.47 17.03
C ILE A 768 17.47 -9.90 17.45
N PRO A 769 18.32 -10.94 17.31
CA PRO A 769 18.04 -12.29 17.82
C PRO A 769 17.69 -12.31 19.32
N CYS A 770 18.45 -11.61 20.16
CA CYS A 770 18.18 -11.53 21.59
C CYS A 770 16.88 -10.81 21.90
N ARG A 771 16.57 -9.70 21.19
CA ARG A 771 15.30 -8.99 21.32
C ARG A 771 14.10 -9.86 20.93
N LYS A 772 14.20 -10.62 19.83
CA LYS A 772 13.14 -11.54 19.41
C LYS A 772 12.88 -12.63 20.45
N THR A 773 13.94 -13.09 21.11
CA THR A 773 13.85 -14.17 22.11
C THR A 773 13.32 -13.66 23.46
N ASN A 774 13.65 -12.42 23.83
CA ASN A 774 13.39 -11.88 25.18
C ASN A 774 12.27 -10.82 25.26
N ASN A 775 11.74 -10.32 24.14
CA ASN A 775 10.62 -9.37 24.16
C ASN A 775 9.30 -10.05 24.57
N LEU A 776 8.41 -9.30 25.22
CA LEU A 776 7.06 -9.76 25.54
C LEU A 776 6.24 -9.96 24.24
N PRO A 777 5.37 -10.99 24.18
CA PRO A 777 4.38 -11.11 23.11
C PRO A 777 3.35 -9.98 23.18
N TYR A 778 2.68 -9.74 22.05
CA TYR A 778 1.53 -8.85 21.92
C TYR A 778 0.47 -9.16 22.99
N ALA A 779 -0.12 -8.13 23.62
CA ALA A 779 -1.30 -8.32 24.45
C ALA A 779 -2.46 -8.70 23.54
N TYR A 780 -2.98 -9.93 23.65
CA TYR A 780 -4.15 -10.34 22.88
C TYR A 780 -5.29 -9.35 23.14
N THR A 781 -5.92 -8.88 22.07
CA THR A 781 -7.19 -8.15 22.19
C THR A 781 -8.21 -9.08 22.87
N SER A 782 -9.15 -8.51 23.63
CA SER A 782 -10.22 -9.33 24.23
C SER A 782 -10.93 -10.10 23.12
N THR A 783 -10.83 -11.43 23.13
CA THR A 783 -11.52 -12.28 22.17
C THR A 783 -13.03 -12.11 22.33
N PRO A 784 -13.78 -11.81 21.25
CA PRO A 784 -15.22 -11.79 21.32
C PRO A 784 -15.75 -13.19 21.68
N PRO A 785 -16.94 -13.28 22.31
CA PRO A 785 -17.57 -14.57 22.59
C PRO A 785 -17.78 -15.37 21.29
N LEU A 786 -17.60 -16.69 21.35
CA LEU A 786 -17.82 -17.58 20.21
C LEU A 786 -19.29 -17.45 19.74
N PRO A 787 -19.55 -17.48 18.42
CA PRO A 787 -20.91 -17.52 17.88
C PRO A 787 -21.68 -18.68 18.50
N THR A 788 -22.95 -18.47 18.81
CA THR A 788 -23.83 -19.44 19.48
C THR A 788 -23.74 -20.82 18.81
N ASP A 789 -23.77 -20.87 17.48
CA ASP A 789 -23.72 -22.08 16.66
C ASP A 789 -22.47 -22.95 16.88
N ARG A 790 -21.38 -22.37 17.39
CA ARG A 790 -20.14 -23.10 17.73
C ARG A 790 -20.13 -23.70 19.12
N VAL A 791 -21.03 -23.26 19.99
CA VAL A 791 -21.09 -23.67 21.41
C VAL A 791 -22.42 -24.32 21.78
N THR A 792 -23.45 -24.21 20.94
CA THR A 792 -24.65 -25.04 21.03
C THR A 792 -24.41 -26.43 20.45
N ILE A 793 -24.76 -27.45 21.24
CA ILE A 793 -24.77 -28.84 20.81
C ILE A 793 -25.73 -28.98 19.62
N SER A 794 -25.19 -29.30 18.45
CA SER A 794 -25.94 -29.60 17.24
C SER A 794 -25.64 -31.03 16.77
N ARG A 795 -26.51 -31.57 15.91
CA ARG A 795 -26.25 -32.88 15.30
C ARG A 795 -25.24 -32.72 14.16
N PRO A 796 -24.34 -33.69 13.93
CA PRO A 796 -23.48 -33.69 12.74
C PRO A 796 -24.32 -33.45 11.47
N PHE A 797 -23.86 -32.57 10.59
CA PHE A 797 -24.49 -32.22 9.30
C PHE A 797 -25.81 -31.43 9.35
N GLN A 798 -26.22 -30.92 10.52
CA GLN A 798 -27.43 -30.11 10.65
C GLN A 798 -27.36 -28.79 9.86
N SER A 799 -26.16 -28.25 9.64
CA SER A 799 -25.91 -27.11 8.76
C SER A 799 -24.76 -27.46 7.81
N THR A 800 -25.07 -27.88 6.59
CA THR A 800 -24.08 -28.23 5.55
C THR A 800 -24.37 -27.46 4.26
N GLY A 801 -23.39 -26.75 3.72
CA GLY A 801 -23.46 -26.17 2.38
C GLY A 801 -22.95 -27.18 1.35
N ILE A 802 -23.74 -27.47 0.31
CA ILE A 802 -23.36 -28.34 -0.81
C ILE A 802 -23.09 -27.46 -2.03
N ASP A 803 -21.91 -27.62 -2.63
CA ASP A 803 -21.53 -26.99 -3.89
C ASP A 803 -22.11 -27.79 -5.06
N PHE A 804 -22.91 -27.16 -5.94
CA PHE A 804 -23.70 -27.82 -6.99
C PHE A 804 -22.93 -27.96 -8.32
N ILE A 805 -21.91 -28.82 -8.38
CA ILE A 805 -21.34 -29.25 -9.67
C ILE A 805 -21.43 -30.78 -9.77
N GLY A 806 -22.36 -31.24 -10.61
CA GLY A 806 -22.66 -32.67 -10.84
C GLY A 806 -21.69 -33.39 -11.81
N PRO A 807 -21.80 -34.72 -11.96
CA PRO A 807 -20.83 -35.55 -12.67
C PRO A 807 -21.10 -35.66 -14.19
N PHE A 808 -20.03 -35.80 -14.98
CA PHE A 808 -20.07 -36.02 -16.43
C PHE A 808 -19.97 -37.51 -16.80
N ASN A 809 -20.75 -37.94 -17.79
CA ASN A 809 -20.78 -39.30 -18.31
C ASN A 809 -19.67 -39.53 -19.35
N ALA A 810 -18.97 -40.66 -19.24
CA ALA A 810 -18.22 -41.25 -20.34
C ALA A 810 -18.74 -42.67 -20.59
N HIS A 811 -19.21 -42.92 -21.80
CA HIS A 811 -19.49 -44.26 -22.29
C HIS A 811 -18.16 -44.93 -22.68
N ASP A 812 -17.85 -46.10 -22.12
CA ASP A 812 -17.85 -47.28 -22.98
C ASP A 812 -17.92 -48.61 -22.22
N ASN A 813 -18.53 -49.57 -22.91
CA ASN A 813 -18.99 -50.86 -22.44
C ASN A 813 -17.86 -51.89 -22.27
N ALA A 814 -17.75 -52.53 -21.10
CA ALA A 814 -17.36 -53.94 -21.00
C ALA A 814 -17.81 -54.54 -19.67
N LYS A 815 -18.73 -55.51 -19.77
CA LYS A 815 -19.32 -56.28 -18.66
C LYS A 815 -18.28 -57.08 -17.89
N ILE A 816 -18.34 -57.05 -16.56
CA ILE A 816 -18.18 -58.27 -15.74
C ILE A 816 -19.25 -58.24 -14.64
N HIS A 817 -20.17 -59.20 -14.70
CA HIS A 817 -21.07 -59.58 -13.61
C HIS A 817 -20.34 -60.55 -12.67
N HIS A 818 -20.45 -60.35 -11.36
CA HIS A 818 -21.18 -61.28 -10.50
C HIS A 818 -21.35 -60.72 -9.08
N ASP A 819 -22.61 -60.64 -8.67
CA ASP A 819 -23.18 -60.86 -7.33
C ASP A 819 -22.70 -60.02 -6.13
N ASP A 820 -23.38 -58.88 -5.99
CA ASP A 820 -24.22 -58.45 -4.85
C ASP A 820 -23.73 -58.54 -3.39
N LYS A 821 -23.80 -57.33 -2.80
CA LYS A 821 -24.27 -56.95 -1.44
C LYS A 821 -23.25 -56.88 -0.30
N GLU A 822 -22.48 -55.80 -0.33
CA GLU A 822 -22.26 -55.00 0.87
C GLU A 822 -22.19 -53.52 0.46
N TYR A 823 -22.96 -52.68 1.15
CA TYR A 823 -23.01 -51.24 0.91
C TYR A 823 -21.61 -50.63 1.05
N LEU A 824 -21.08 -50.06 -0.04
CA LEU A 824 -19.80 -49.35 -0.07
C LEU A 824 -20.01 -47.85 -0.38
N PRO A 825 -19.38 -46.93 0.36
CA PRO A 825 -19.46 -45.49 0.09
C PRO A 825 -18.82 -45.19 -1.27
N PRO A 826 -19.40 -44.30 -2.10
CA PRO A 826 -18.81 -43.97 -3.39
C PRO A 826 -17.53 -43.16 -3.17
N GLY A 827 -16.37 -43.76 -3.46
CA GLY A 827 -15.09 -43.06 -3.51
C GLY A 827 -13.83 -43.88 -3.28
N GLU A 828 -13.93 -45.13 -2.81
CA GLU A 828 -12.77 -46.02 -2.75
C GLU A 828 -12.72 -46.96 -3.96
N GLU A 829 -11.64 -46.77 -4.74
CA GLU A 829 -10.95 -47.65 -5.69
C GLU A 829 -10.78 -47.02 -7.08
N ASN A 830 -9.59 -46.83 -7.65
CA ASN A 830 -8.22 -47.13 -7.26
C ASN A 830 -7.34 -46.01 -7.84
N MET A 831 -6.89 -45.07 -7.01
CA MET A 831 -5.78 -44.19 -7.39
C MET A 831 -4.57 -45.08 -7.66
N SER A 832 -4.02 -45.03 -8.88
CA SER A 832 -2.76 -45.73 -9.15
C SER A 832 -1.73 -45.30 -8.10
N ARG A 833 -0.85 -46.21 -7.66
CA ARG A 833 0.16 -45.90 -6.63
C ARG A 833 0.95 -44.62 -6.99
N THR A 834 1.15 -44.36 -8.27
CA THR A 834 1.77 -43.13 -8.77
C THR A 834 0.87 -41.90 -8.66
N ALA A 835 -0.44 -42.00 -8.95
CA ALA A 835 -1.40 -40.93 -8.72
C ALA A 835 -1.58 -40.62 -7.22
N ALA A 836 -1.60 -41.66 -6.37
CA ALA A 836 -1.62 -41.54 -4.91
C ALA A 836 -0.37 -40.85 -4.36
N ILE A 837 0.81 -41.28 -4.80
CA ILE A 837 2.05 -40.63 -4.43
C ILE A 837 2.08 -39.19 -4.96
N CYS A 838 1.63 -38.93 -6.18
CA CYS A 838 1.64 -37.59 -6.76
C CYS A 838 0.68 -36.64 -6.02
N GLN A 839 -0.52 -37.12 -5.67
CA GLN A 839 -1.51 -36.34 -4.93
C GLN A 839 -1.09 -36.13 -3.47
N LEU A 840 -0.54 -37.15 -2.80
CA LEU A 840 0.05 -37.02 -1.47
C LEU A 840 1.24 -36.06 -1.49
N THR A 841 2.12 -36.15 -2.49
CA THR A 841 3.26 -35.23 -2.68
C THR A 841 2.76 -33.81 -2.93
N ARG A 842 1.68 -33.64 -3.69
CA ARG A 842 1.06 -32.34 -3.96
C ARG A 842 0.42 -31.75 -2.69
N THR A 843 -0.24 -32.56 -1.88
CA THR A 843 -0.79 -32.18 -0.58
C THR A 843 0.31 -31.83 0.41
N ILE A 844 1.37 -32.63 0.50
CA ILE A 844 2.54 -32.34 1.34
C ILE A 844 3.22 -31.05 0.87
N ASN A 845 3.34 -30.81 -0.44
CA ASN A 845 3.89 -29.57 -0.99
C ASN A 845 2.99 -28.36 -0.70
N LEU A 846 1.67 -28.53 -0.75
CA LEU A 846 0.70 -27.49 -0.37
C LEU A 846 0.77 -27.18 1.12
N VAL A 847 0.83 -28.19 1.97
CA VAL A 847 0.97 -28.05 3.43
C VAL A 847 2.31 -27.43 3.78
N ASN A 848 3.41 -27.85 3.14
CA ASN A 848 4.72 -27.24 3.32
C ASN A 848 4.77 -25.80 2.79
N SER A 849 4.08 -25.49 1.69
CA SER A 849 3.97 -24.13 1.15
C SER A 849 3.13 -23.25 2.07
N PHE A 850 2.05 -23.80 2.65
CA PHE A 850 1.25 -23.14 3.67
C PHE A 850 2.08 -22.87 4.93
N TRP A 851 2.74 -23.87 5.50
CA TRP A 851 3.59 -23.69 6.68
C TRP A 851 4.78 -22.76 6.41
N SER A 852 5.34 -22.82 5.20
CA SER A 852 6.38 -21.89 4.76
C SER A 852 5.85 -20.47 4.67
N LYS A 853 4.68 -20.23 4.07
CA LYS A 853 4.05 -18.89 4.03
C LYS A 853 3.62 -18.42 5.41
N TRP A 854 3.06 -19.30 6.23
CA TRP A 854 2.69 -19.00 7.61
C TRP A 854 3.92 -18.60 8.43
N HIS A 855 5.04 -19.33 8.31
CA HIS A 855 6.26 -19.04 9.04
C HIS A 855 7.08 -17.86 8.47
N THR A 856 7.15 -17.72 7.14
CA THR A 856 8.00 -16.71 6.47
C THR A 856 7.27 -15.42 6.10
N GLN A 857 5.93 -15.43 6.07
CA GLN A 857 5.13 -14.25 5.77
C GLN A 857 4.30 -13.91 6.99
N TYR A 858 3.30 -14.73 7.37
CA TYR A 858 2.34 -14.39 8.42
C TYR A 858 2.99 -14.11 9.80
N LEU A 859 3.91 -14.96 10.27
CA LEU A 859 4.65 -14.72 11.51
C LEU A 859 5.58 -13.49 11.41
N ILE A 860 6.08 -13.16 10.21
CA ILE A 860 6.86 -11.94 10.00
C ILE A 860 5.94 -10.71 10.01
N THR A 861 4.76 -10.78 9.41
CA THR A 861 3.76 -9.72 9.42
C THR A 861 3.27 -9.42 10.84
N LEU A 862 3.03 -10.46 11.66
CA LEU A 862 2.74 -10.33 13.09
C LEU A 862 3.90 -9.70 13.88
N ARG A 863 5.14 -9.87 13.42
CA ARG A 863 6.34 -9.30 14.04
C ARG A 863 6.63 -7.87 13.58
N ASP A 864 6.17 -7.50 12.39
CA ASP A 864 6.48 -6.23 11.73
C ASP A 864 5.36 -5.18 11.88
N SER A 865 4.20 -5.53 12.47
CA SER A 865 3.19 -4.56 12.92
C SER A 865 3.67 -3.77 14.16
N LYS A 866 4.58 -2.82 13.94
CA LYS A 866 5.03 -1.85 14.94
C LYS A 866 4.04 -0.67 15.01
N LYS A 867 3.38 -0.49 16.16
CA LYS A 867 3.10 0.86 16.70
C LYS A 867 4.36 1.38 17.42
N ASP A 868 4.44 2.69 17.54
CA ASP A 868 5.57 3.56 17.92
C ASP A 868 6.67 3.05 18.88
N PRO A 869 7.90 3.61 18.80
CA PRO A 869 9.03 3.23 19.65
C PRO A 869 8.96 3.67 21.12
N ASP A 870 7.94 4.44 21.55
CA ASP A 870 8.07 5.26 22.77
C ASP A 870 7.32 4.81 24.03
N SER A 871 6.85 3.57 24.12
CA SER A 871 6.08 3.12 25.31
C SER A 871 6.75 2.01 26.12
N LEU A 872 8.08 1.96 26.21
CA LEU A 872 8.78 0.98 27.09
C LEU A 872 8.72 1.31 28.59
N HIS A 873 8.18 2.47 28.96
CA HIS A 873 8.00 2.86 30.36
C HIS A 873 6.62 2.50 30.96
N VAL A 874 5.62 2.15 30.14
CA VAL A 874 4.24 1.92 30.64
C VAL A 874 3.99 0.48 31.09
N TYR A 875 4.72 -0.51 30.56
CA TYR A 875 4.40 -1.94 30.75
C TYR A 875 5.10 -2.64 31.93
N ARG A 876 5.68 -1.89 32.90
CA ARG A 876 6.18 -2.49 34.16
C ARG A 876 5.16 -2.48 35.29
N SER A 877 3.97 -1.91 35.07
CA SER A 877 2.85 -1.95 36.01
C SER A 877 1.68 -2.66 35.34
N SER A 878 1.41 -3.89 35.75
CA SER A 878 0.07 -4.46 35.58
C SER A 878 -0.87 -3.75 36.56
N GLN A 879 -2.11 -3.45 36.15
CA GLN A 879 -3.16 -3.02 37.08
C GLN A 879 -3.64 -4.18 37.99
N ILE A 880 -3.18 -5.40 37.73
CA ILE A 880 -3.52 -6.59 38.51
C ILE A 880 -2.74 -6.57 39.82
N ILE A 881 -3.45 -6.26 40.90
CA ILE A 881 -2.91 -6.28 42.26
C ILE A 881 -2.59 -7.74 42.65
N PRO A 882 -1.36 -8.06 43.08
CA PRO A 882 -0.99 -9.41 43.49
C PRO A 882 -1.84 -9.85 44.68
N LYS A 883 -2.51 -11.00 44.56
CA LYS A 883 -3.36 -11.58 45.62
C LYS A 883 -2.71 -12.82 46.22
N GLN A 884 -2.98 -13.05 47.50
CA GLN A 884 -2.63 -14.30 48.16
C GLN A 884 -3.23 -15.49 47.39
N GLY A 885 -2.39 -16.48 47.09
CA GLY A 885 -2.77 -17.66 46.32
C GLY A 885 -2.49 -17.57 44.80
N ALA A 886 -2.17 -16.40 44.27
CA ALA A 886 -1.86 -16.24 42.84
C ALA A 886 -0.55 -16.93 42.45
N ILE A 887 -0.52 -17.50 41.25
CA ILE A 887 0.67 -18.08 40.64
C ILE A 887 1.37 -17.01 39.80
N VAL A 888 2.66 -16.84 40.03
CA VAL A 888 3.49 -15.82 39.38
C VAL A 888 4.77 -16.44 38.84
N LEU A 889 5.32 -15.84 37.77
CA LEU A 889 6.67 -16.06 37.31
C LEU A 889 7.62 -15.09 38.02
N ILE A 890 8.77 -15.60 38.46
CA ILE A 890 9.79 -14.86 39.19
C ILE A 890 10.90 -14.47 38.22
N ILE A 891 11.04 -13.17 37.98
CA ILE A 891 12.12 -12.61 37.17
C ILE A 891 13.38 -12.51 38.03
N ASP A 892 14.53 -12.88 37.45
CA ASP A 892 15.84 -12.58 38.03
C ASP A 892 16.14 -11.06 37.99
N GLU A 893 16.87 -10.56 38.99
CA GLU A 893 17.23 -9.14 39.15
C GLU A 893 18.00 -8.59 37.93
N SER A 894 18.63 -9.48 37.15
CA SER A 894 19.35 -9.13 35.94
C SER A 894 18.45 -8.78 34.73
N GLY A 895 17.17 -9.19 34.75
CA GLY A 895 16.19 -8.98 33.67
C GLY A 895 16.55 -9.62 32.32
N ASN A 896 17.57 -10.49 32.30
CA ASN A 896 18.19 -11.03 31.08
C ASN A 896 18.08 -12.56 30.96
N THR A 897 17.40 -13.21 31.90
CA THR A 897 17.08 -14.64 31.80
C THR A 897 15.93 -14.85 30.83
N PRO A 898 16.02 -15.79 29.87
CA PRO A 898 14.92 -16.10 28.96
C PRO A 898 13.65 -16.49 29.72
N ARG A 899 12.47 -16.11 29.22
CA ARG A 899 11.18 -16.39 29.89
C ARG A 899 10.97 -17.87 30.21
N SER A 900 11.47 -18.78 29.36
CA SER A 900 11.42 -20.24 29.57
C SER A 900 12.18 -20.71 30.81
N SER A 901 13.11 -19.90 31.32
CA SER A 901 13.93 -20.19 32.51
C SER A 901 13.43 -19.51 33.79
N TRP A 902 12.31 -18.78 33.71
CA TRP A 902 11.73 -18.13 34.88
C TRP A 902 11.04 -19.15 35.77
N HIS A 903 11.35 -19.07 37.06
CA HIS A 903 10.82 -20.02 38.03
C HIS A 903 9.40 -19.60 38.43
N MET A 904 8.52 -20.58 38.58
CA MET A 904 7.15 -20.35 39.04
C MET A 904 7.08 -20.36 40.57
N GLY A 905 6.29 -19.46 41.14
CA GLY A 905 6.01 -19.40 42.57
C GLY A 905 4.56 -19.05 42.87
N LYS A 906 4.04 -19.52 44.01
CA LYS A 906 2.71 -19.17 44.53
C LYS A 906 2.84 -18.13 45.64
N ILE A 907 2.10 -17.03 45.55
CA ILE A 907 2.08 -15.99 46.59
C ILE A 907 1.44 -16.55 47.87
N ILE A 908 2.18 -16.57 48.98
CA ILE A 908 1.70 -16.97 50.30
C ILE A 908 1.16 -15.76 51.06
N SER A 909 1.87 -14.63 50.99
CA SER A 909 1.47 -13.38 51.63
C SER A 909 2.09 -12.20 50.89
N VAL A 910 1.44 -11.04 50.98
CA VAL A 910 1.91 -9.77 50.41
C VAL A 910 2.07 -8.79 51.56
N SER A 911 3.23 -8.15 51.65
CA SER A 911 3.56 -7.18 52.70
C SER A 911 4.17 -5.93 52.06
N GLY A 912 3.35 -4.90 51.83
CA GLY A 912 3.80 -3.65 51.22
C GLY A 912 4.29 -3.85 49.78
N SER A 913 5.56 -3.54 49.51
CA SER A 913 6.21 -3.64 48.20
C SER A 913 6.83 -5.02 47.89
N GLU A 914 6.71 -5.98 48.80
CA GLU A 914 7.28 -7.32 48.68
C GLU A 914 6.23 -8.42 48.85
N ALA A 915 6.46 -9.56 48.21
CA ALA A 915 5.63 -10.75 48.37
C ALA A 915 6.49 -11.97 48.76
N THR A 916 5.92 -12.79 49.65
CA THR A 916 6.50 -14.07 50.07
C THR A 916 5.92 -15.17 49.19
N LEU A 917 6.79 -15.94 48.53
CA LEU A 917 6.44 -16.92 47.50
C LEU A 917 6.83 -18.33 47.95
N LYS A 918 6.04 -19.33 47.58
CA LYS A 918 6.43 -20.74 47.62
C LYS A 918 6.85 -21.19 46.23
N SER A 919 8.09 -21.63 46.04
CA SER A 919 8.54 -22.21 44.78
C SER A 919 7.90 -23.59 44.54
N HIS A 920 7.98 -24.09 43.30
CA HIS A 920 7.59 -25.47 42.96
C HIS A 920 8.36 -26.53 43.78
N SER A 921 9.55 -26.20 44.28
CA SER A 921 10.39 -27.05 45.14
C SER A 921 10.07 -26.93 46.63
N GLY A 922 9.03 -26.18 47.00
CA GLY A 922 8.58 -26.02 48.39
C GLY A 922 9.36 -24.99 49.22
N ARG A 923 10.38 -24.34 48.64
CA ARG A 923 11.16 -23.29 49.32
C ARG A 923 10.40 -21.97 49.35
N THR A 924 10.48 -21.28 50.48
CA THR A 924 9.89 -19.96 50.65
C THR A 924 10.92 -18.89 50.27
N ILE A 925 10.56 -17.96 49.38
CA ILE A 925 11.43 -16.91 48.85
C ILE A 925 10.70 -15.57 48.93
N GLN A 926 11.37 -14.52 49.41
CA GLN A 926 10.86 -13.14 49.36
C GLN A 926 11.36 -12.41 48.11
N ARG A 927 10.46 -11.71 47.43
CA ARG A 927 10.78 -10.92 46.24
C ARG A 927 9.96 -9.62 46.18
N PRO A 928 10.58 -8.52 45.71
CA PRO A 928 9.88 -7.31 45.32
C PRO A 928 8.77 -7.58 44.28
N ILE A 929 7.62 -6.91 44.42
CA ILE A 929 6.45 -7.10 43.56
C ILE A 929 6.75 -6.80 42.08
N ASN A 930 7.65 -5.86 41.80
CA ASN A 930 8.08 -5.50 40.44
C ASN A 930 8.90 -6.60 39.72
N LEU A 931 9.30 -7.67 40.43
CA LEU A 931 9.97 -8.84 39.86
C LEU A 931 9.02 -10.03 39.68
N LEU A 932 7.71 -9.84 39.90
CA LEU A 932 6.69 -10.87 39.82
C LEU A 932 5.75 -10.58 38.65
N ILE A 933 5.59 -11.56 37.77
CA ILE A 933 4.66 -11.48 36.64
C ILE A 933 3.49 -12.45 36.90
N PRO A 934 2.22 -11.96 36.93
CA PRO A 934 1.07 -12.85 37.05
C PRO A 934 1.02 -13.82 35.86
N LEU A 935 0.72 -15.09 36.16
CA LEU A 935 0.58 -16.12 35.13
C LEU A 935 -0.77 -15.90 34.41
N GLU A 936 -0.75 -15.30 33.22
CA GLU A 936 -1.90 -15.21 32.32
C GLU A 936 -2.09 -16.56 31.61
N LEU A 937 -3.29 -17.15 31.70
CA LEU A 937 -3.76 -18.19 30.78
C LEU A 937 -4.65 -17.55 29.72
#